data_AF-A0A8T3QF72-F1
#
_entry.id   AF-A0A8T3QF72-F1
#
_cell.length_a   1.000
_cell.length_b   1.000
_cell.length_c   1.000
_cell.angle_alpha   90.00
_cell.angle_beta   90.00
_cell.angle_gamma   90.00
#
_symmetry.space_group_name_H-M   'P 1'
#
loop_
_entity.id
_entity.type
_entity.pdbx_description
1 polymer ?
#
loop_
_entity_poly.entity_id
_entity_poly.type
_entity_poly.pdbx_seq_one_letter_code
_entity_poly.pdbx_strand_id
1 'polypeptide(L)'
;MVLAGKTDTRRFVKAEAARHGIKAGRSFSRAFRGFTASLDKNQRQALLADPAVLQVVPDAVIELAGQTTPNGIRRIGGRSSAAAAIDGTDQRVNADVAIVDTGIASHPDLNVVGGYNCAGTDRSAWRDYNNHGTHVAGTVAALDNGFGVVGVAPGARLWAVRILNDDGYGLLSWYVCGLDWILAQRDPNDASRPLIEAVNMSVTKSGSDDHACGATNNDILHAAICRVVAGGITVVAAAANDSANAAKRIPASYDEVITVSALADTDGRAGGLGGNSCFSWGTYDQDDTFANFSNYGDDVDIIAPGKCIWSTVPGGYGYSSGTSMAAPEVTGASALYKASRPLASPADVKEALQYLGNLDWMTATDPDGRHEKLLNVSRLGKLGTFGFEAASAAAEVGESGGTSTVAITLRRSSSFFERVRFLVTSAPPGWTVTLSHASLIGWTANATSLRVAVPAGVAEGDYRITLTGTNQGRTKSITIPVAVTNDVPTALPPTVAPITGTTVGVRGTIPRTLTLRVSWPAATDISSQIAGYQIEHRVDGGPWTDGGATPASIRSLTFAGLDLTASHEFRVRASDSVGNWSPWARIATDQRFRTVGDRSAAVTYGGTWRRAEVASATNGVRTTSSRAGSVARLTFTGRGIAVVMPRSRVRGKVGVYLDDALAATVDTRAATVQARRVVFQRTWTRSGTHTIRLRVAGTSRRPVVSLDGFVILR
;
A
#
# COMPACT_ATOMS: atom_id res chain seq x y z
N MET A 1 33.32 -54.47 -17.83
CA MET A 1 34.80 -54.29 -17.85
C MET A 1 35.35 -54.53 -19.26
N VAL A 2 36.38 -53.78 -19.65
CA VAL A 2 37.08 -53.90 -20.95
C VAL A 2 38.57 -54.16 -20.71
N LEU A 3 39.15 -55.05 -21.51
CA LEU A 3 40.53 -55.50 -21.44
C LEU A 3 41.38 -54.86 -22.55
N ALA A 4 42.69 -54.74 -22.30
CA ALA A 4 43.65 -54.31 -23.30
C ALA A 4 43.67 -55.26 -24.52
N GLY A 5 43.94 -54.73 -25.71
CA GLY A 5 43.68 -55.40 -26.99
C GLY A 5 44.39 -56.74 -27.24
N LYS A 6 45.45 -57.05 -26.49
CA LYS A 6 46.19 -58.33 -26.59
C LYS A 6 45.78 -59.39 -25.55
N THR A 7 44.92 -59.04 -24.60
CA THR A 7 44.56 -59.92 -23.48
C THR A 7 43.53 -60.96 -23.89
N ASP A 8 43.77 -62.25 -23.63
CA ASP A 8 42.76 -63.29 -23.82
C ASP A 8 41.73 -63.26 -22.69
N THR A 9 40.47 -62.99 -23.03
CA THR A 9 39.38 -62.81 -22.06
C THR A 9 39.14 -64.05 -21.20
N ARG A 10 39.24 -65.27 -21.76
CA ARG A 10 38.98 -66.50 -21.01
C ARG A 10 40.09 -66.80 -20.02
N ARG A 11 41.35 -66.64 -20.46
CA ARG A 11 42.52 -66.81 -19.61
C ARG A 11 42.53 -65.79 -18.48
N PHE A 12 42.20 -64.54 -18.79
CA PHE A 12 42.13 -63.47 -17.80
C PHE A 12 41.02 -63.72 -16.77
N VAL A 13 39.79 -64.04 -17.19
CA VAL A 13 38.69 -64.40 -16.28
C VAL A 13 39.07 -65.54 -15.33
N LYS A 14 39.74 -66.60 -15.84
CA LYS A 14 40.17 -67.73 -15.02
C LYS A 14 41.22 -67.32 -13.98
N ALA A 15 42.13 -66.40 -14.33
CA ALA A 15 43.13 -65.88 -13.40
C ALA A 15 42.49 -65.03 -12.29
N GLU A 16 41.56 -64.14 -12.65
CA GLU A 16 40.89 -63.26 -11.69
C GLU A 16 39.93 -64.00 -10.76
N ALA A 17 39.27 -65.06 -11.26
CA ALA A 17 38.48 -65.96 -10.44
C ALA A 17 39.34 -66.67 -9.36
N ALA A 18 40.56 -67.06 -9.71
CA ALA A 18 41.48 -67.73 -8.78
C ALA A 18 42.15 -66.75 -7.80
N ARG A 19 42.47 -65.53 -8.23
CA ARG A 19 43.19 -64.53 -7.43
C ARG A 19 42.28 -63.73 -6.49
N HIS A 20 41.11 -63.33 -6.99
CA HIS A 20 40.25 -62.34 -6.33
C HIS A 20 38.82 -62.84 -6.13
N GLY A 21 38.53 -64.10 -6.47
CA GLY A 21 37.21 -64.70 -6.32
C GLY A 21 36.14 -64.09 -7.25
N ILE A 22 36.56 -63.39 -8.31
CA ILE A 22 35.65 -62.69 -9.22
C ILE A 22 34.89 -63.69 -10.08
N LYS A 23 33.56 -63.67 -10.00
CA LYS A 23 32.68 -64.48 -10.86
C LYS A 23 32.28 -63.66 -12.09
N ALA A 24 32.85 -63.99 -13.24
CA ALA A 24 32.43 -63.39 -14.50
C ALA A 24 31.02 -63.87 -14.88
N GLY A 25 30.16 -62.91 -15.23
CA GLY A 25 28.93 -63.12 -15.98
C GLY A 25 29.23 -63.29 -17.46
N ARG A 26 28.81 -62.32 -18.28
CA ARG A 26 28.92 -62.42 -19.75
C ARG A 26 30.28 -61.96 -20.22
N SER A 27 30.94 -62.76 -21.06
CA SER A 27 32.19 -62.38 -21.73
C SER A 27 31.95 -61.84 -23.14
N PHE A 28 32.70 -60.81 -23.51
CA PHE A 28 32.71 -60.18 -24.82
C PHE A 28 34.07 -60.41 -25.47
N SER A 29 34.07 -60.77 -26.75
CA SER A 29 35.30 -61.01 -27.53
C SER A 29 35.25 -60.41 -28.94
N ARG A 30 34.09 -59.94 -29.40
CA ARG A 30 33.87 -59.46 -30.77
C ARG A 30 33.81 -57.93 -30.85
N ALA A 31 32.91 -57.31 -30.08
CA ALA A 31 32.81 -55.84 -30.01
C ALA A 31 33.99 -55.22 -29.24
N PHE A 32 34.38 -55.88 -28.15
CA PHE A 32 35.59 -55.64 -27.38
C PHE A 32 35.92 -56.90 -26.58
N ARG A 33 37.12 -56.97 -26.02
CA ARG A 33 37.55 -58.03 -25.12
C ARG A 33 37.19 -57.62 -23.69
N GLY A 34 36.42 -58.42 -22.96
CA GLY A 34 35.98 -58.02 -21.62
C GLY A 34 34.92 -58.93 -21.02
N PHE A 35 34.42 -58.61 -19.83
CA PHE A 35 33.31 -59.34 -19.21
C PHE A 35 32.48 -58.46 -18.26
N THR A 36 31.27 -58.91 -17.91
CA THR A 36 30.45 -58.38 -16.80
C THR A 36 30.71 -59.16 -15.53
N ALA A 37 30.69 -58.52 -14.36
CA ALA A 37 30.80 -59.17 -13.06
C ALA A 37 30.22 -58.27 -11.98
N SER A 38 29.63 -58.86 -10.94
CA SER A 38 29.33 -58.15 -9.69
C SER A 38 30.60 -58.10 -8.85
N LEU A 39 31.02 -56.91 -8.44
CA LEU A 39 32.29 -56.67 -7.76
C LEU A 39 32.06 -55.99 -6.42
N ASP A 40 32.79 -56.39 -5.39
CA ASP A 40 32.93 -55.60 -4.17
C ASP A 40 33.98 -54.48 -4.34
N LYS A 41 34.11 -53.63 -3.31
CA LYS A 41 35.03 -52.48 -3.32
C LYS A 41 36.49 -52.88 -3.54
N ASN A 42 36.92 -54.00 -2.94
CA ASN A 42 38.30 -54.48 -3.00
C ASN A 42 38.60 -55.13 -4.35
N GLN A 43 37.66 -55.90 -4.89
CA GLN A 43 37.74 -56.51 -6.22
C GLN A 43 37.77 -55.46 -7.33
N ARG A 44 36.98 -54.39 -7.21
CA ARG A 44 37.02 -53.26 -8.15
C ARG A 44 38.39 -52.57 -8.14
N GLN A 45 38.95 -52.31 -6.95
CA GLN A 45 40.26 -51.66 -6.83
C GLN A 45 41.39 -52.53 -7.39
N ALA A 46 41.33 -53.85 -7.16
CA ALA A 46 42.29 -54.80 -7.74
C ALA A 46 42.25 -54.80 -9.28
N LEU A 47 41.06 -54.83 -9.88
CA LEU A 47 40.91 -54.76 -11.34
C LEU A 47 41.35 -53.43 -11.94
N LEU A 48 41.13 -52.31 -11.24
CA LEU A 48 41.60 -50.99 -11.70
C LEU A 48 43.13 -50.87 -11.66
N ALA A 49 43.81 -51.67 -10.83
CA ALA A 49 45.27 -51.71 -10.73
C ALA A 49 45.93 -52.71 -11.69
N ASP A 50 45.15 -53.59 -12.36
CA ASP A 50 45.71 -54.59 -13.27
C ASP A 50 46.01 -53.97 -14.65
N PRO A 51 47.27 -54.03 -15.14
CA PRO A 51 47.67 -53.41 -16.41
C PRO A 51 47.01 -54.02 -17.66
N ALA A 52 46.37 -55.20 -17.53
CA ALA A 52 45.61 -55.82 -18.60
C ALA A 52 44.14 -55.33 -18.68
N VAL A 53 43.68 -54.56 -17.69
CA VAL A 53 42.35 -53.95 -17.65
C VAL A 53 42.43 -52.53 -18.22
N LEU A 54 41.67 -52.28 -19.29
CA LEU A 54 41.62 -50.96 -19.94
C LEU A 54 40.62 -50.04 -19.23
N GLN A 55 39.48 -50.56 -18.82
CA GLN A 55 38.47 -49.81 -18.07
C GLN A 55 37.49 -50.71 -17.32
N VAL A 56 37.03 -50.25 -16.16
CA VAL A 56 35.93 -50.84 -15.40
C VAL A 56 34.78 -49.84 -15.39
N VAL A 57 33.70 -50.15 -16.12
CA VAL A 57 32.48 -49.33 -16.18
C VAL A 57 31.34 -50.02 -15.43
N PRO A 58 30.46 -49.29 -14.73
CA PRO A 58 29.23 -49.83 -14.17
C PRO A 58 28.35 -50.46 -15.26
N ASP A 59 27.70 -51.58 -14.94
CA ASP A 59 26.73 -52.21 -15.83
C ASP A 59 25.40 -51.44 -15.71
N ALA A 60 25.18 -50.49 -16.62
CA ALA A 60 24.01 -49.62 -16.60
C ALA A 60 22.78 -50.34 -17.18
N VAL A 61 21.62 -50.09 -16.59
CA VAL A 61 20.34 -50.58 -17.12
C VAL A 61 20.07 -49.90 -18.47
N ILE A 62 19.75 -50.68 -19.51
CA ILE A 62 19.29 -50.17 -20.81
C ILE A 62 17.76 -50.29 -20.83
N GLU A 63 17.06 -49.16 -20.79
CA GLU A 63 15.59 -49.11 -20.82
C GLU A 63 15.08 -48.51 -22.13
N LEU A 64 13.93 -49.01 -22.62
CA LEU A 64 13.07 -48.25 -23.53
C LEU A 64 12.29 -47.26 -22.65
N ALA A 65 12.79 -46.04 -22.46
CA ALA A 65 12.17 -45.10 -21.55
C ALA A 65 11.83 -43.79 -22.25
N GLY A 66 10.55 -43.40 -22.17
CA GLY A 66 10.16 -42.02 -22.36
C GLY A 66 10.83 -41.12 -21.33
N GLN A 67 10.92 -39.85 -21.63
CA GLN A 67 11.52 -38.85 -20.77
C GLN A 67 11.01 -38.90 -19.33
N THR A 68 11.93 -38.90 -18.37
CA THR A 68 11.61 -38.82 -16.95
C THR A 68 11.70 -37.37 -16.48
N THR A 69 10.70 -36.88 -15.76
CA THR A 69 10.82 -35.60 -15.06
C THR A 69 11.44 -35.85 -13.69
N PRO A 70 12.64 -35.35 -13.37
CA PRO A 70 13.28 -35.57 -12.08
C PRO A 70 12.42 -35.13 -10.89
N ASN A 71 12.65 -35.73 -9.72
CA ASN A 71 11.96 -35.41 -8.45
C ASN A 71 11.97 -33.91 -8.16
N GLY A 72 13.12 -33.25 -8.25
CA GLY A 72 13.23 -31.82 -7.98
C GLY A 72 12.32 -30.97 -8.87
N ILE A 73 12.35 -31.23 -10.18
CA ILE A 73 11.49 -30.57 -11.18
C ILE A 73 9.99 -30.78 -10.90
N ARG A 74 9.60 -31.99 -10.45
CA ARG A 74 8.22 -32.25 -10.02
C ARG A 74 7.87 -31.44 -8.78
N ARG A 75 8.77 -31.41 -7.79
CA ARG A 75 8.54 -30.78 -6.49
C ARG A 75 8.31 -29.29 -6.59
N ILE A 76 9.11 -28.62 -7.41
CA ILE A 76 8.99 -27.18 -7.62
C ILE A 76 7.83 -26.82 -8.57
N GLY A 77 7.06 -27.81 -9.03
CA GLY A 77 5.91 -27.60 -9.91
C GLY A 77 6.26 -27.28 -11.36
N GLY A 78 7.41 -27.76 -11.86
CA GLY A 78 7.90 -27.50 -13.22
C GLY A 78 6.87 -27.87 -14.30
N ARG A 79 6.24 -29.05 -14.20
CA ARG A 79 5.19 -29.49 -15.14
C ARG A 79 3.93 -28.62 -15.15
N SER A 80 3.66 -27.93 -14.05
CA SER A 80 2.48 -27.07 -13.91
C SER A 80 2.75 -25.64 -14.37
N SER A 81 4.01 -25.29 -14.62
CA SER A 81 4.39 -23.93 -15.03
C SER A 81 3.78 -23.59 -16.38
N ALA A 82 3.15 -22.42 -16.49
CA ALA A 82 2.65 -21.90 -17.76
C ALA A 82 3.75 -21.17 -18.56
N ALA A 83 4.95 -21.06 -18.01
CA ALA A 83 6.08 -20.38 -18.65
C ALA A 83 6.83 -21.28 -19.65
N ALA A 84 6.88 -22.59 -19.41
CA ALA A 84 7.39 -23.60 -20.33
C ALA A 84 6.57 -24.89 -20.19
N ALA A 85 6.21 -25.50 -21.31
CA ALA A 85 5.58 -26.82 -21.30
C ALA A 85 6.65 -27.89 -21.02
N ILE A 86 6.26 -28.92 -20.27
CA ILE A 86 7.03 -30.17 -20.09
C ILE A 86 6.08 -31.29 -20.51
N ASP A 87 5.98 -31.51 -21.82
CA ASP A 87 5.05 -32.42 -22.48
C ASP A 87 5.73 -33.43 -23.43
N GLY A 88 7.06 -33.42 -23.47
CA GLY A 88 7.90 -34.25 -24.33
C GLY A 88 8.21 -33.62 -25.69
N THR A 89 7.86 -32.34 -25.91
CA THR A 89 8.09 -31.61 -27.17
C THR A 89 9.18 -30.55 -26.99
N ASP A 90 10.17 -30.55 -27.89
CA ASP A 90 11.33 -29.63 -27.79
C ASP A 90 10.93 -28.18 -28.07
N GLN A 91 10.41 -27.51 -27.05
CA GLN A 91 10.06 -26.09 -27.01
C GLN A 91 11.04 -25.37 -26.08
N ARG A 92 12.15 -24.93 -26.65
CA ARG A 92 13.25 -24.35 -25.88
C ARG A 92 12.89 -23.02 -25.24
N VAL A 93 13.21 -22.89 -23.96
CA VAL A 93 13.17 -21.60 -23.25
C VAL A 93 14.22 -20.67 -23.86
N ASN A 94 13.79 -19.47 -24.26
CA ASN A 94 14.69 -18.47 -24.83
C ASN A 94 15.46 -17.71 -23.72
N ALA A 95 16.51 -18.35 -23.21
CA ALA A 95 17.46 -17.76 -22.28
C ALA A 95 18.84 -18.41 -22.46
N ASP A 96 19.89 -17.69 -22.09
CA ASP A 96 21.27 -18.11 -22.01
C ASP A 96 21.68 -18.22 -20.54
N VAL A 97 22.21 -19.39 -20.17
CA VAL A 97 22.64 -19.70 -18.81
C VAL A 97 24.09 -20.13 -18.80
N ALA A 98 24.90 -19.47 -17.98
CA ALA A 98 26.29 -19.85 -17.76
C ALA A 98 26.42 -20.80 -16.56
N ILE A 99 27.10 -21.93 -16.77
CA ILE A 99 27.41 -22.90 -15.73
C ILE A 99 28.88 -22.73 -15.36
N VAL A 100 29.15 -22.11 -14.21
CA VAL A 100 30.50 -21.85 -13.70
C VAL A 100 30.94 -23.03 -12.85
N ASP A 101 31.63 -23.99 -13.48
CA ASP A 101 31.85 -25.32 -12.89
C ASP A 101 33.07 -26.05 -13.53
N THR A 102 33.04 -27.37 -13.59
CA THR A 102 34.00 -28.31 -14.22
C THR A 102 33.88 -28.37 -15.75
N GLY A 103 32.94 -27.63 -16.34
CA GLY A 103 32.63 -27.65 -17.76
C GLY A 103 31.30 -28.32 -18.07
N ILE A 104 31.00 -28.55 -19.35
CA ILE A 104 29.83 -29.32 -19.78
C ILE A 104 30.26 -30.31 -20.86
N ALA A 105 29.88 -31.58 -20.74
CA ALA A 105 30.14 -32.58 -21.78
C ALA A 105 29.14 -32.45 -22.95
N SER A 106 29.55 -32.89 -24.13
CA SER A 106 28.60 -33.10 -25.24
C SER A 106 27.61 -34.19 -24.83
N HIS A 107 26.33 -33.83 -24.81
CA HIS A 107 25.25 -34.70 -24.38
C HIS A 107 24.01 -34.47 -25.27
N PRO A 108 23.34 -35.52 -25.78
CA PRO A 108 22.21 -35.37 -26.71
C PRO A 108 21.00 -34.67 -26.09
N ASP A 109 20.93 -34.62 -24.76
CA ASP A 109 19.85 -34.02 -23.99
C ASP A 109 20.10 -32.55 -23.60
N LEU A 110 21.22 -31.95 -24.04
CA LEU A 110 21.62 -30.60 -23.67
C LEU A 110 21.82 -29.71 -24.91
N ASN A 111 21.42 -28.43 -24.79
CA ASN A 111 21.63 -27.40 -25.80
C ASN A 111 22.85 -26.52 -25.45
N VAL A 112 24.06 -27.09 -25.53
CA VAL A 112 25.31 -26.37 -25.24
C VAL A 112 25.76 -25.58 -26.47
N VAL A 113 25.80 -24.26 -26.37
CA VAL A 113 26.07 -23.36 -27.52
C VAL A 113 27.49 -22.80 -27.54
N GLY A 114 28.23 -22.92 -26.43
CA GLY A 114 29.59 -22.42 -26.33
C GLY A 114 30.14 -22.55 -24.91
N GLY A 115 31.32 -21.97 -24.70
CA GLY A 115 31.96 -22.00 -23.39
C GLY A 115 33.34 -21.35 -23.40
N TYR A 116 33.93 -21.27 -22.22
CA TYR A 116 35.26 -20.71 -21.99
C TYR A 116 35.97 -21.45 -20.87
N ASN A 117 37.23 -21.85 -21.11
CA ASN A 117 38.05 -22.58 -20.15
C ASN A 117 39.04 -21.66 -19.45
N CYS A 118 38.78 -21.37 -18.18
CA CYS A 118 39.66 -20.60 -17.31
C CYS A 118 40.68 -21.49 -16.57
N ALA A 119 40.39 -22.79 -16.42
CA ALA A 119 41.24 -23.75 -15.70
C ALA A 119 42.48 -24.23 -16.51
N GLY A 120 42.46 -24.05 -17.83
CA GLY A 120 43.55 -24.45 -18.73
C GLY A 120 44.05 -23.31 -19.63
N THR A 121 45.07 -23.61 -20.43
CA THR A 121 45.65 -22.67 -21.41
C THR A 121 44.83 -22.61 -22.70
N ASP A 122 44.25 -23.73 -23.13
CA ASP A 122 43.30 -23.77 -24.25
C ASP A 122 41.92 -23.33 -23.79
N ARG A 123 41.53 -22.11 -24.19
CA ARG A 123 40.25 -21.47 -23.82
C ARG A 123 39.03 -22.16 -24.43
N SER A 124 39.19 -22.97 -25.47
CA SER A 124 38.10 -23.72 -26.10
C SER A 124 37.86 -25.09 -25.46
N ALA A 125 38.80 -25.58 -24.64
CA ALA A 125 38.72 -26.89 -24.00
C ALA A 125 37.87 -26.88 -22.71
N TRP A 126 36.60 -26.51 -22.80
CA TRP A 126 35.67 -26.40 -21.65
C TRP A 126 34.89 -27.69 -21.34
N ARG A 127 35.21 -28.82 -22.00
CA ARG A 127 34.52 -30.10 -21.81
C ARG A 127 34.65 -30.61 -20.38
N ASP A 128 33.57 -31.17 -19.85
CA ASP A 128 33.55 -31.82 -18.55
C ASP A 128 34.15 -33.25 -18.59
N TYR A 129 35.01 -33.55 -17.62
CA TYR A 129 35.53 -34.90 -17.33
C TYR A 129 35.34 -35.31 -15.85
N ASN A 130 34.75 -34.44 -15.02
CA ASN A 130 34.45 -34.68 -13.62
C ASN A 130 33.02 -35.19 -13.39
N ASN A 131 32.10 -34.83 -14.30
CA ASN A 131 30.65 -35.07 -14.32
C ASN A 131 29.79 -34.02 -13.62
N HIS A 132 30.34 -33.24 -12.68
CA HIS A 132 29.58 -32.32 -11.84
C HIS A 132 28.88 -31.22 -12.67
N GLY A 133 29.61 -30.55 -13.57
CA GLY A 133 29.07 -29.44 -14.35
C GLY A 133 28.03 -29.90 -15.37
N THR A 134 28.18 -31.09 -15.94
CA THR A 134 27.16 -31.70 -16.81
C THR A 134 25.88 -32.04 -16.04
N HIS A 135 25.99 -32.48 -14.78
CA HIS A 135 24.84 -32.75 -13.90
C HIS A 135 24.07 -31.49 -13.56
N VAL A 136 24.79 -30.46 -13.13
CA VAL A 136 24.27 -29.11 -12.89
C VAL A 136 23.55 -28.58 -14.14
N ALA A 137 24.18 -28.68 -15.32
CA ALA A 137 23.62 -28.20 -16.57
C ALA A 137 22.29 -28.89 -16.95
N GLY A 138 22.17 -30.20 -16.73
CA GLY A 138 20.93 -30.93 -16.98
C GLY A 138 19.77 -30.51 -16.09
N THR A 139 20.05 -30.23 -14.81
CA THR A 139 19.04 -29.74 -13.86
C THR A 139 18.51 -28.37 -14.29
N VAL A 140 19.40 -27.50 -14.79
CA VAL A 140 19.00 -26.19 -15.35
C VAL A 140 18.15 -26.38 -16.61
N ALA A 141 18.65 -27.10 -17.62
CA ALA A 141 18.15 -26.95 -18.99
C ALA A 141 18.19 -28.20 -19.88
N ALA A 142 18.13 -29.42 -19.32
CA ALA A 142 17.90 -30.60 -20.17
C ALA A 142 16.63 -30.42 -21.02
N LEU A 143 16.72 -30.81 -22.28
CA LEU A 143 15.68 -30.63 -23.30
C LEU A 143 14.39 -31.32 -22.90
N ASP A 144 13.23 -30.86 -23.36
CA ASP A 144 11.97 -31.63 -23.29
C ASP A 144 11.78 -32.34 -24.64
N ASN A 145 12.24 -33.57 -24.81
CA ASN A 145 12.42 -34.18 -26.14
C ASN A 145 11.93 -35.64 -26.22
N GLY A 146 11.24 -36.11 -25.19
CA GLY A 146 10.68 -37.46 -25.14
C GLY A 146 11.66 -38.56 -24.73
N PHE A 147 12.94 -38.27 -24.45
CA PHE A 147 13.87 -39.20 -23.79
C PHE A 147 14.62 -38.53 -22.64
N GLY A 148 15.38 -39.31 -21.86
CA GLY A 148 16.29 -38.73 -20.87
C GLY A 148 15.62 -38.05 -19.68
N VAL A 149 16.09 -36.84 -19.34
CA VAL A 149 15.52 -35.99 -18.30
C VAL A 149 15.14 -34.63 -18.85
N VAL A 150 14.42 -33.82 -18.06
CA VAL A 150 14.05 -32.44 -18.42
C VAL A 150 14.52 -31.50 -17.32
N GLY A 151 15.05 -30.33 -17.70
CA GLY A 151 15.49 -29.29 -16.76
C GLY A 151 14.37 -28.33 -16.35
N VAL A 152 14.65 -27.40 -15.44
CA VAL A 152 13.67 -26.38 -15.03
C VAL A 152 13.35 -25.38 -16.15
N ALA A 153 14.34 -25.04 -16.98
CA ALA A 153 14.20 -24.22 -18.17
C ALA A 153 14.58 -25.05 -19.42
N PRO A 154 13.69 -25.93 -19.89
CA PRO A 154 14.03 -26.92 -20.91
C PRO A 154 14.66 -26.30 -22.15
N GLY A 155 15.82 -26.80 -22.55
CA GLY A 155 16.50 -26.38 -23.77
C GLY A 155 17.06 -24.96 -23.80
N ALA A 156 17.06 -24.24 -22.68
CA ALA A 156 17.80 -22.98 -22.57
C ALA A 156 19.26 -23.18 -23.01
N ARG A 157 19.84 -22.15 -23.64
CA ARG A 157 21.19 -22.21 -24.19
C ARG A 157 22.20 -22.23 -23.06
N LEU A 158 23.01 -23.28 -23.02
CA LEU A 158 24.00 -23.48 -21.97
C LEU A 158 25.38 -23.02 -22.42
N TRP A 159 26.05 -22.26 -21.57
CA TRP A 159 27.43 -21.81 -21.74
C TRP A 159 28.32 -22.46 -20.68
N ALA A 160 29.29 -23.26 -21.12
CA ALA A 160 30.21 -23.97 -20.24
C ALA A 160 31.36 -23.05 -19.78
N VAL A 161 31.32 -22.56 -18.55
CA VAL A 161 32.39 -21.72 -17.98
C VAL A 161 33.23 -22.57 -17.03
N ARG A 162 34.29 -23.18 -17.58
CA ARG A 162 35.12 -24.14 -16.86
C ARG A 162 36.15 -23.44 -15.98
N ILE A 163 35.94 -23.51 -14.67
CA ILE A 163 36.80 -22.94 -13.63
C ILE A 163 37.39 -23.99 -12.69
N LEU A 164 36.95 -25.25 -12.80
CA LEU A 164 37.47 -26.39 -12.06
C LEU A 164 38.16 -27.38 -13.02
N ASN A 165 39.21 -28.04 -12.56
CA ASN A 165 39.87 -29.13 -13.29
C ASN A 165 39.12 -30.46 -13.12
N ASP A 166 39.67 -31.55 -13.67
CA ASP A 166 39.00 -32.87 -13.70
C ASP A 166 38.85 -33.51 -12.31
N ASP A 167 39.65 -33.09 -11.34
CA ASP A 167 39.57 -33.49 -9.94
C ASP A 167 38.64 -32.58 -9.11
N GLY A 168 38.03 -31.56 -9.73
CA GLY A 168 37.15 -30.59 -9.06
C GLY A 168 37.88 -29.47 -8.32
N TYR A 169 39.19 -29.29 -8.53
CA TYR A 169 39.97 -28.20 -7.93
C TYR A 169 39.94 -26.95 -8.81
N GLY A 170 39.83 -25.79 -8.17
CA GLY A 170 39.83 -24.49 -8.83
C GLY A 170 40.73 -23.47 -8.13
N LEU A 171 41.04 -22.39 -8.85
CA LEU A 171 41.74 -21.23 -8.32
C LEU A 171 40.81 -20.01 -8.35
N LEU A 172 41.00 -19.10 -7.40
CA LEU A 172 40.27 -17.83 -7.35
C LEU A 172 40.42 -17.04 -8.66
N SER A 173 41.61 -17.04 -9.27
CA SER A 173 41.88 -16.39 -10.55
C SER A 173 41.07 -17.00 -11.70
N TRP A 174 40.82 -18.31 -11.68
CA TRP A 174 39.99 -18.98 -12.69
C TRP A 174 38.52 -18.63 -12.51
N TYR A 175 38.07 -18.51 -11.25
CA TYR A 175 36.72 -18.08 -10.92
C TYR A 175 36.46 -16.66 -11.45
N VAL A 176 37.35 -15.72 -11.13
CA VAL A 176 37.26 -14.33 -11.60
C VAL A 176 37.35 -14.24 -13.12
N CYS A 177 38.22 -15.03 -13.76
CA CYS A 177 38.30 -15.15 -15.22
C CYS A 177 36.96 -15.55 -15.86
N GLY A 178 36.24 -16.49 -15.25
CA GLY A 178 34.93 -16.94 -15.76
C GLY A 178 33.88 -15.82 -15.67
N LEU A 179 33.83 -15.13 -14.53
CA LEU A 179 32.91 -14.01 -14.32
C LEU A 179 33.21 -12.81 -15.23
N ASP A 180 34.48 -12.50 -15.44
CA ASP A 180 34.93 -11.46 -16.37
C ASP A 180 34.50 -11.79 -17.82
N TRP A 181 34.71 -13.04 -18.25
CA TRP A 181 34.27 -13.49 -19.56
C TRP A 181 32.75 -13.41 -19.72
N ILE A 182 31.97 -13.84 -18.71
CA ILE A 182 30.50 -13.73 -18.70
C ILE A 182 30.08 -12.26 -18.87
N LEU A 183 30.65 -11.36 -18.06
CA LEU A 183 30.33 -9.94 -18.08
C LEU A 183 30.75 -9.26 -19.39
N ALA A 184 31.69 -9.82 -20.15
CA ALA A 184 32.06 -9.32 -21.47
C ALA A 184 31.07 -9.69 -22.58
N GLN A 185 30.20 -10.68 -22.37
CA GLN A 185 29.25 -11.13 -23.40
C GLN A 185 28.05 -10.18 -23.54
N ARG A 186 27.62 -9.90 -24.77
CA ARG A 186 26.47 -9.03 -25.09
C ARG A 186 25.47 -9.73 -25.98
N ASP A 187 24.19 -9.42 -25.78
CA ASP A 187 23.11 -9.94 -26.64
C ASP A 187 23.39 -9.46 -28.08
N PRO A 188 23.48 -10.37 -29.06
CA PRO A 188 23.77 -10.01 -30.45
C PRO A 188 22.69 -9.12 -31.08
N ASN A 189 21.48 -9.09 -30.51
CA ASN A 189 20.37 -8.27 -30.99
C ASN A 189 20.22 -6.95 -30.21
N ASP A 190 20.88 -6.82 -29.06
CA ASP A 190 20.83 -5.63 -28.20
C ASP A 190 22.11 -5.51 -27.37
N ALA A 191 23.09 -4.76 -27.89
CA ALA A 191 24.38 -4.57 -27.24
C ALA A 191 24.30 -3.83 -25.88
N SER A 192 23.14 -3.27 -25.51
CA SER A 192 22.92 -2.69 -24.18
C SER A 192 22.61 -3.75 -23.11
N ARG A 193 22.30 -4.98 -23.52
CA ARG A 193 21.92 -6.08 -22.63
C ARG A 193 23.02 -7.14 -22.52
N PRO A 194 23.16 -7.79 -21.35
CA PRO A 194 24.03 -8.96 -21.23
C PRO A 194 23.49 -10.09 -22.12
N LEU A 195 24.39 -10.91 -22.66
CA LEU A 195 23.99 -12.13 -23.35
C LEU A 195 23.38 -13.15 -22.37
N ILE A 196 24.01 -13.29 -21.19
CA ILE A 196 23.65 -14.30 -20.19
C ILE A 196 22.58 -13.75 -19.25
N GLU A 197 21.46 -14.45 -19.10
CA GLU A 197 20.40 -14.07 -18.17
C GLU A 197 20.69 -14.53 -16.73
N ALA A 198 21.26 -15.73 -16.57
CA ALA A 198 21.50 -16.36 -15.27
C ALA A 198 22.84 -17.10 -15.22
N VAL A 199 23.45 -17.15 -14.03
CA VAL A 199 24.71 -17.84 -13.76
C VAL A 199 24.50 -18.78 -12.58
N ASN A 200 24.85 -20.06 -12.78
CA ASN A 200 24.90 -21.03 -11.69
C ASN A 200 26.33 -21.15 -11.14
N MET A 201 26.46 -21.02 -9.82
CA MET A 201 27.71 -21.17 -9.07
C MET A 201 27.57 -22.25 -7.99
N SER A 202 27.70 -23.51 -8.39
CA SER A 202 27.70 -24.67 -7.49
C SER A 202 29.08 -24.94 -6.88
N VAL A 203 29.84 -23.88 -6.59
CA VAL A 203 31.23 -23.93 -6.13
C VAL A 203 31.46 -22.86 -5.07
N THR A 204 31.98 -23.25 -3.90
CA THR A 204 32.21 -22.36 -2.76
C THR A 204 33.64 -22.46 -2.22
N LYS A 205 34.08 -21.42 -1.52
CA LYS A 205 35.30 -21.42 -0.69
C LYS A 205 35.03 -20.78 0.67
N SER A 206 35.94 -20.98 1.63
CA SER A 206 35.88 -20.28 2.91
C SER A 206 36.04 -18.77 2.73
N GLY A 207 35.24 -18.00 3.45
CA GLY A 207 35.31 -16.55 3.53
C GLY A 207 34.02 -15.97 4.08
N SER A 208 33.89 -14.65 4.12
CA SER A 208 32.69 -13.97 4.62
C SER A 208 32.41 -12.74 3.79
N ASP A 209 31.14 -12.40 3.70
CA ASP A 209 30.71 -11.14 3.12
C ASP A 209 31.22 -9.96 3.95
N ASP A 210 31.59 -8.90 3.24
CA ASP A 210 31.98 -7.61 3.79
C ASP A 210 30.89 -6.54 3.61
N HIS A 211 29.76 -6.90 2.98
CA HIS A 211 28.60 -6.05 2.67
C HIS A 211 29.00 -4.76 1.91
N ALA A 212 30.13 -4.83 1.20
CA ALA A 212 30.75 -3.66 0.56
C ALA A 212 31.45 -4.03 -0.75
N CYS A 213 30.99 -5.07 -1.45
CA CYS A 213 31.54 -5.52 -2.73
C CYS A 213 33.07 -5.75 -2.71
N GLY A 214 33.60 -6.27 -1.61
CA GLY A 214 35.01 -6.56 -1.40
C GLY A 214 35.88 -5.34 -1.10
N ALA A 215 35.29 -4.15 -0.94
CA ALA A 215 36.02 -2.90 -0.73
C ALA A 215 36.69 -2.82 0.66
N THR A 216 36.24 -3.62 1.64
CA THR A 216 36.73 -3.54 3.03
C THR A 216 37.61 -4.72 3.45
N ASN A 217 37.54 -5.84 2.73
CA ASN A 217 38.35 -7.03 2.99
C ASN A 217 39.23 -7.49 1.81
N ASN A 218 39.28 -6.71 0.71
CA ASN A 218 39.96 -7.04 -0.55
C ASN A 218 39.45 -8.33 -1.22
N ASP A 219 38.18 -8.69 -1.02
CA ASP A 219 37.58 -9.85 -1.66
C ASP A 219 37.25 -9.58 -3.14
N ILE A 220 38.20 -9.96 -4.00
CA ILE A 220 38.06 -9.80 -5.45
C ILE A 220 36.92 -10.63 -6.04
N LEU A 221 36.51 -11.73 -5.41
CA LEU A 221 35.37 -12.52 -5.89
C LEU A 221 34.07 -11.75 -5.68
N HIS A 222 33.90 -11.14 -4.50
CA HIS A 222 32.76 -10.29 -4.20
C HIS A 222 32.69 -9.12 -5.20
N ALA A 223 33.82 -8.43 -5.40
CA ALA A 223 33.92 -7.31 -6.34
C ALA A 223 33.56 -7.71 -7.80
N ALA A 224 33.89 -8.94 -8.22
CA ALA A 224 33.54 -9.45 -9.54
C ALA A 224 32.04 -9.77 -9.65
N ILE A 225 31.46 -10.42 -8.64
CA ILE A 225 30.02 -10.75 -8.62
C ILE A 225 29.16 -9.50 -8.58
N CYS A 226 29.51 -8.50 -7.77
CA CYS A 226 28.80 -7.22 -7.77
C CYS A 226 28.73 -6.60 -9.17
N ARG A 227 29.81 -6.70 -9.96
CA ARG A 227 29.83 -6.19 -11.35
C ARG A 227 28.96 -7.02 -12.28
N VAL A 228 28.96 -8.35 -12.13
CA VAL A 228 28.10 -9.26 -12.89
C VAL A 228 26.62 -8.95 -12.62
N VAL A 229 26.26 -8.82 -11.34
CA VAL A 229 24.88 -8.51 -10.91
C VAL A 229 24.46 -7.09 -11.32
N ALA A 230 25.35 -6.10 -11.18
CA ALA A 230 25.11 -4.75 -11.67
C ALA A 230 24.96 -4.68 -13.20
N GLY A 231 25.57 -5.63 -13.93
CA GLY A 231 25.36 -5.84 -15.36
C GLY A 231 23.99 -6.43 -15.73
N GLY A 232 23.12 -6.71 -14.75
CA GLY A 232 21.77 -7.25 -14.94
C GLY A 232 21.71 -8.78 -15.00
N ILE A 233 22.80 -9.48 -14.68
CA ILE A 233 22.90 -10.95 -14.73
C ILE A 233 22.54 -11.52 -13.35
N THR A 234 21.57 -12.45 -13.30
CA THR A 234 21.19 -13.08 -12.03
C THR A 234 22.20 -14.15 -11.65
N VAL A 235 22.75 -14.09 -10.44
CA VAL A 235 23.72 -15.07 -9.95
C VAL A 235 23.08 -15.92 -8.85
N VAL A 236 23.20 -17.23 -8.97
CA VAL A 236 22.66 -18.20 -8.00
C VAL A 236 23.82 -19.04 -7.47
N ALA A 237 23.90 -19.17 -6.14
CA ALA A 237 24.98 -19.86 -5.45
C ALA A 237 24.45 -20.98 -4.55
N ALA A 238 25.20 -22.08 -4.48
CA ALA A 238 24.94 -23.14 -3.52
C ALA A 238 25.37 -22.71 -2.10
N ALA A 239 24.57 -23.00 -1.06
CA ALA A 239 24.89 -22.64 0.33
C ALA A 239 26.14 -23.38 0.89
N ALA A 240 26.61 -24.42 0.19
CA ALA A 240 27.61 -25.41 0.61
C ALA A 240 27.05 -26.49 1.57
N ASN A 241 27.89 -27.47 1.90
CA ASN A 241 27.45 -28.77 2.43
C ASN A 241 28.18 -29.15 3.74
N ASP A 242 28.31 -28.21 4.68
CA ASP A 242 29.10 -28.37 5.91
C ASP A 242 28.23 -28.59 7.16
N SER A 243 26.91 -28.66 7.02
CA SER A 243 25.95 -28.64 8.14
C SER A 243 26.19 -27.45 9.08
N ALA A 244 26.49 -26.27 8.50
CA ALA A 244 26.90 -25.09 9.25
C ALA A 244 26.26 -23.81 8.69
N ASN A 245 26.53 -22.68 9.35
CA ASN A 245 26.04 -21.39 8.91
C ASN A 245 26.75 -20.94 7.60
N ALA A 246 25.98 -20.52 6.59
CA ALA A 246 26.44 -20.09 5.27
C ALA A 246 27.31 -18.82 5.30
N ALA A 247 27.26 -18.01 6.36
CA ALA A 247 28.05 -16.78 6.55
C ALA A 247 29.58 -16.98 6.48
N LYS A 248 30.06 -18.23 6.46
CA LYS A 248 31.47 -18.61 6.32
C LYS A 248 31.82 -19.20 4.96
N ARG A 249 30.91 -19.11 3.99
CA ARG A 249 31.07 -19.63 2.64
C ARG A 249 30.75 -18.55 1.62
N ILE A 250 31.68 -18.34 0.71
CA ILE A 250 31.52 -17.40 -0.41
C ILE A 250 31.60 -18.16 -1.73
N PRO A 251 30.75 -17.83 -2.72
CA PRO A 251 29.90 -16.63 -2.77
C PRO A 251 28.56 -16.71 -2.03
N ALA A 252 28.23 -17.82 -1.38
CA ALA A 252 26.94 -18.03 -0.71
C ALA A 252 26.53 -16.94 0.30
N SER A 253 27.48 -16.29 0.97
CA SER A 253 27.15 -15.23 1.93
C SER A 253 26.96 -13.85 1.33
N TYR A 254 27.19 -13.64 0.02
CA TYR A 254 27.11 -12.29 -0.57
C TYR A 254 25.65 -11.85 -0.77
N ASP A 255 25.34 -10.61 -0.41
CA ASP A 255 24.00 -10.02 -0.57
C ASP A 255 23.46 -10.04 -2.01
N GLU A 256 24.35 -10.00 -3.02
CA GLU A 256 24.00 -9.89 -4.44
C GLU A 256 23.58 -11.21 -5.09
N VAL A 257 23.87 -12.36 -4.47
CA VAL A 257 23.51 -13.68 -5.04
C VAL A 257 22.17 -14.17 -4.50
N ILE A 258 21.59 -15.15 -5.18
CA ILE A 258 20.50 -15.97 -4.63
C ILE A 258 21.12 -17.24 -4.04
N THR A 259 21.13 -17.36 -2.73
CA THR A 259 21.76 -18.49 -2.03
C THR A 259 20.75 -19.58 -1.75
N VAL A 260 21.13 -20.82 -2.09
CA VAL A 260 20.21 -21.95 -2.14
C VAL A 260 20.65 -23.07 -1.19
N SER A 261 19.82 -23.36 -0.20
CA SER A 261 19.93 -24.54 0.67
C SER A 261 19.26 -25.76 0.01
N ALA A 262 19.54 -26.96 0.52
CA ALA A 262 19.06 -28.21 -0.05
C ALA A 262 17.93 -28.83 0.79
N LEU A 263 16.82 -29.15 0.12
CA LEU A 263 15.75 -30.00 0.63
C LEU A 263 16.02 -31.47 0.29
N ALA A 264 15.80 -32.36 1.25
CA ALA A 264 15.70 -33.79 1.01
C ALA A 264 14.29 -34.15 0.55
N ASP A 265 14.08 -34.21 -0.77
CA ASP A 265 12.84 -34.73 -1.38
C ASP A 265 13.21 -35.79 -2.42
N THR A 266 12.78 -37.01 -2.18
CA THR A 266 13.17 -38.21 -2.95
C THR A 266 12.12 -38.67 -3.95
N ASP A 267 10.87 -38.22 -3.83
CA ASP A 267 9.77 -38.64 -4.71
C ASP A 267 9.12 -37.49 -5.50
N GLY A 268 9.56 -36.26 -5.25
CA GLY A 268 9.11 -35.03 -5.89
C GLY A 268 7.70 -34.62 -5.47
N ARG A 269 7.23 -35.04 -4.30
CA ARG A 269 5.88 -34.78 -3.78
C ARG A 269 5.97 -34.27 -2.34
N ALA A 270 4.97 -33.48 -1.95
CA ALA A 270 4.78 -33.15 -0.56
C ALA A 270 4.16 -34.34 0.21
N GLY A 271 4.46 -34.45 1.50
CA GLY A 271 3.85 -35.39 2.45
C GLY A 271 4.85 -36.22 3.26
N GLY A 272 6.15 -36.14 2.96
CA GLY A 272 7.21 -36.84 3.70
C GLY A 272 7.16 -38.36 3.60
N LEU A 273 6.65 -38.88 2.48
CA LEU A 273 6.44 -40.32 2.24
C LEU A 273 7.42 -40.91 1.23
N GLY A 274 8.32 -40.10 0.68
CA GLY A 274 9.36 -40.54 -0.24
C GLY A 274 10.30 -41.57 0.39
N GLY A 275 10.75 -42.51 -0.44
CA GLY A 275 11.64 -43.60 -0.07
C GLY A 275 13.08 -43.39 -0.56
N ASN A 276 14.01 -44.18 -0.02
CA ASN A 276 15.42 -44.08 -0.40
C ASN A 276 15.69 -44.55 -1.83
N SER A 277 15.75 -43.63 -2.78
CA SER A 277 15.94 -43.91 -4.20
C SER A 277 17.41 -43.81 -4.66
N CYS A 278 18.34 -43.34 -3.81
CA CYS A 278 19.76 -43.27 -4.15
C CYS A 278 20.70 -43.48 -2.96
N PHE A 279 21.92 -43.99 -3.24
CA PHE A 279 22.99 -44.04 -2.25
C PHE A 279 23.68 -42.68 -2.17
N SER A 280 23.17 -41.79 -1.32
CA SER A 280 23.77 -40.48 -1.05
C SER A 280 24.79 -40.57 0.08
N TRP A 281 25.83 -39.73 0.03
CA TRP A 281 26.72 -39.47 1.17
C TRP A 281 25.94 -38.71 2.27
N GLY A 282 26.27 -38.97 3.55
CA GLY A 282 25.51 -38.49 4.72
C GLY A 282 24.58 -39.55 5.35
N THR A 283 23.84 -39.20 6.40
CA THR A 283 22.76 -40.06 6.94
C THR A 283 21.53 -40.01 6.04
N TYR A 284 20.68 -41.03 6.15
CA TYR A 284 19.35 -41.01 5.54
C TYR A 284 18.56 -39.85 6.15
N ASP A 285 18.02 -38.99 5.29
CA ASP A 285 17.12 -37.91 5.72
C ASP A 285 15.70 -38.41 5.50
N GLN A 286 14.79 -38.01 6.38
CA GLN A 286 13.38 -38.20 6.08
C GLN A 286 13.00 -37.33 4.89
N ASP A 287 12.04 -37.80 4.12
CA ASP A 287 11.54 -37.07 2.96
C ASP A 287 10.85 -35.76 3.42
N ASP A 288 10.93 -34.72 2.59
CA ASP A 288 10.50 -33.34 2.87
C ASP A 288 11.20 -32.63 4.04
N THR A 289 12.41 -33.06 4.41
CA THR A 289 13.19 -32.41 5.49
C THR A 289 14.34 -31.56 4.95
N PHE A 290 14.84 -30.65 5.78
CA PHE A 290 16.08 -29.95 5.51
C PHE A 290 17.21 -30.98 5.35
N ALA A 291 17.96 -30.94 4.24
CA ALA A 291 18.99 -31.94 4.00
C ALA A 291 20.10 -31.79 5.06
N ASN A 292 20.49 -32.89 5.70
CA ASN A 292 21.41 -32.87 6.85
C ASN A 292 22.76 -32.20 6.56
N PHE A 293 23.26 -32.29 5.33
CA PHE A 293 24.52 -31.70 4.90
C PHE A 293 24.40 -30.20 4.61
N SER A 294 23.19 -29.68 4.33
CA SER A 294 23.01 -28.32 3.83
C SER A 294 23.46 -27.30 4.86
N ASN A 295 24.11 -26.24 4.39
CA ASN A 295 24.27 -25.04 5.19
C ASN A 295 22.95 -24.27 5.29
N TYR A 296 22.83 -23.48 6.35
CA TYR A 296 21.66 -22.70 6.79
C TYR A 296 22.11 -21.29 7.20
N GLY A 297 21.18 -20.42 7.62
CA GLY A 297 21.49 -19.11 8.17
C GLY A 297 20.87 -17.96 7.40
N ASP A 298 21.04 -16.75 7.94
CA ASP A 298 20.47 -15.50 7.44
C ASP A 298 20.81 -15.17 5.97
N ASP A 299 21.92 -15.71 5.45
CA ASP A 299 22.35 -15.49 4.08
C ASP A 299 21.67 -16.43 3.06
N VAL A 300 20.89 -17.42 3.53
CA VAL A 300 20.14 -18.32 2.64
C VAL A 300 18.81 -17.67 2.25
N ASP A 301 18.55 -17.61 0.94
CA ASP A 301 17.39 -16.91 0.40
C ASP A 301 16.19 -17.83 0.14
N ILE A 302 16.46 -19.08 -0.24
CA ILE A 302 15.49 -20.02 -0.76
C ILE A 302 16.02 -21.46 -0.61
N ILE A 303 15.12 -22.42 -0.44
CA ILE A 303 15.46 -23.85 -0.43
C ILE A 303 14.95 -24.51 -1.72
N ALA A 304 15.71 -25.45 -2.27
CA ALA A 304 15.29 -26.29 -3.39
C ALA A 304 15.74 -27.75 -3.21
N PRO A 305 15.09 -28.72 -3.86
CA PRO A 305 15.51 -30.12 -3.83
C PRO A 305 16.98 -30.29 -4.19
N GLY A 306 17.74 -30.93 -3.31
CA GLY A 306 19.18 -31.12 -3.49
C GLY A 306 19.66 -32.52 -3.13
N LYS A 307 18.79 -33.43 -2.72
CA LYS A 307 19.14 -34.82 -2.39
C LYS A 307 18.59 -35.79 -3.45
N CYS A 308 19.43 -36.73 -3.88
CA CYS A 308 19.05 -37.73 -4.88
C CYS A 308 18.46 -37.13 -6.18
N ILE A 309 19.11 -36.11 -6.72
CA ILE A 309 18.69 -35.47 -7.96
C ILE A 309 19.24 -36.25 -9.17
N TRP A 310 18.33 -36.73 -10.02
CA TRP A 310 18.66 -37.43 -11.27
C TRP A 310 18.84 -36.43 -12.41
N SER A 311 20.03 -36.42 -13.04
CA SER A 311 20.33 -35.49 -14.13
C SER A 311 21.34 -36.08 -15.12
N THR A 312 21.70 -35.32 -16.16
CA THR A 312 22.67 -35.70 -17.18
C THR A 312 24.08 -35.83 -16.61
N VAL A 313 24.85 -36.81 -17.07
CA VAL A 313 26.30 -36.92 -16.81
C VAL A 313 27.00 -37.21 -18.14
N PRO A 314 28.33 -37.05 -18.26
CA PRO A 314 29.04 -37.41 -19.49
C PRO A 314 28.71 -38.84 -19.94
N GLY A 315 28.02 -38.94 -21.08
CA GLY A 315 27.63 -40.22 -21.68
C GLY A 315 26.39 -40.90 -21.09
N GLY A 316 25.61 -40.26 -20.21
CA GLY A 316 24.38 -40.85 -19.67
C GLY A 316 23.70 -40.00 -18.59
N TYR A 317 23.15 -40.65 -17.57
CA TYR A 317 22.40 -40.01 -16.49
C TYR A 317 22.84 -40.57 -15.13
N GLY A 318 22.73 -39.79 -14.06
CA GLY A 318 23.23 -40.14 -12.73
C GLY A 318 22.55 -39.39 -11.59
N TYR A 319 22.53 -40.02 -10.40
CA TYR A 319 22.11 -39.38 -9.16
C TYR A 319 23.26 -38.59 -8.54
N SER A 320 22.96 -37.44 -7.97
CA SER A 320 23.88 -36.68 -7.11
C SER A 320 23.11 -35.95 -6.01
N SER A 321 23.83 -35.58 -4.95
CA SER A 321 23.28 -34.85 -3.80
C SER A 321 24.23 -33.73 -3.39
N GLY A 322 23.64 -32.58 -3.05
CA GLY A 322 24.33 -31.39 -2.56
C GLY A 322 23.48 -30.14 -2.80
N THR A 323 23.81 -29.04 -2.11
CA THR A 323 23.33 -27.70 -2.48
C THR A 323 23.73 -27.34 -3.91
N SER A 324 24.78 -27.97 -4.44
CA SER A 324 25.16 -27.94 -5.86
C SER A 324 24.08 -28.43 -6.84
N MET A 325 23.14 -29.26 -6.39
CA MET A 325 22.00 -29.75 -7.17
C MET A 325 20.73 -28.91 -6.93
N ALA A 326 20.63 -28.24 -5.78
CA ALA A 326 19.54 -27.31 -5.48
C ALA A 326 19.68 -25.97 -6.22
N ALA A 327 20.89 -25.40 -6.22
CA ALA A 327 21.21 -24.15 -6.92
C ALA A 327 20.81 -24.13 -8.41
N PRO A 328 21.06 -25.19 -9.22
CA PRO A 328 20.66 -25.18 -10.62
C PRO A 328 19.14 -25.20 -10.83
N GLU A 329 18.34 -25.67 -9.86
CA GLU A 329 16.88 -25.55 -9.97
C GLU A 329 16.44 -24.09 -9.90
N VAL A 330 17.01 -23.32 -8.97
CA VAL A 330 16.77 -21.87 -8.83
C VAL A 330 17.37 -21.09 -10.02
N THR A 331 18.51 -21.54 -10.56
CA THR A 331 19.09 -20.95 -11.78
C THR A 331 18.17 -21.14 -12.96
N GLY A 332 17.65 -22.35 -13.17
CA GLY A 332 16.69 -22.62 -14.23
C GLY A 332 15.38 -21.84 -14.04
N ALA A 333 14.89 -21.70 -12.81
CA ALA A 333 13.73 -20.85 -12.51
C ALA A 333 14.00 -19.37 -12.83
N SER A 334 15.22 -18.88 -12.57
CA SER A 334 15.66 -17.53 -12.93
C SER A 334 15.69 -17.32 -14.44
N ALA A 335 16.21 -18.29 -15.20
CA ALA A 335 16.21 -18.27 -16.66
C ALA A 335 14.79 -18.30 -17.23
N LEU A 336 13.93 -19.18 -16.70
CA LEU A 336 12.52 -19.29 -17.07
C LEU A 336 11.76 -17.98 -16.82
N TYR A 337 12.02 -17.31 -15.69
CA TYR A 337 11.45 -16.01 -15.37
C TYR A 337 11.91 -14.92 -16.34
N LYS A 338 13.22 -14.81 -16.59
CA LYS A 338 13.80 -13.79 -17.47
C LYS A 338 13.47 -13.98 -18.94
N ALA A 339 13.23 -15.22 -19.41
CA ALA A 339 12.81 -15.50 -20.78
C ALA A 339 11.53 -14.74 -21.21
N SER A 340 10.64 -14.44 -20.26
CA SER A 340 9.43 -13.62 -20.50
C SER A 340 9.50 -12.22 -19.89
N ARG A 341 10.60 -11.90 -19.21
CA ARG A 341 10.85 -10.65 -18.47
C ARG A 341 12.30 -10.18 -18.70
N PRO A 342 12.70 -9.89 -19.95
CA PRO A 342 14.10 -9.60 -20.29
C PRO A 342 14.68 -8.36 -19.59
N LEU A 343 13.81 -7.46 -19.08
CA LEU A 343 14.19 -6.25 -18.35
C LEU A 343 14.18 -6.41 -16.82
N ALA A 344 13.87 -7.60 -16.30
CA ALA A 344 13.92 -7.84 -14.87
C ALA A 344 15.36 -7.74 -14.35
N SER A 345 15.57 -6.93 -13.31
CA SER A 345 16.84 -6.89 -12.59
C SER A 345 17.04 -8.16 -11.76
N PRO A 346 18.27 -8.52 -11.38
CA PRO A 346 18.51 -9.64 -10.47
C PRO A 346 17.70 -9.57 -9.16
N ALA A 347 17.53 -8.36 -8.62
CA ALA A 347 16.68 -8.13 -7.45
C ALA A 347 15.19 -8.43 -7.72
N ASP A 348 14.66 -8.08 -8.90
CA ASP A 348 13.29 -8.43 -9.28
C ASP A 348 13.12 -9.95 -9.45
N VAL A 349 14.17 -10.67 -9.88
CA VAL A 349 14.15 -12.14 -9.97
C VAL A 349 14.12 -12.78 -8.58
N LYS A 350 15.04 -12.37 -7.69
CA LYS A 350 15.11 -12.84 -6.30
C LYS A 350 13.77 -12.62 -5.57
N GLU A 351 13.23 -11.40 -5.64
CA GLU A 351 11.93 -11.05 -5.07
C GLU A 351 10.80 -11.92 -5.64
N ALA A 352 10.80 -12.17 -6.95
CA ALA A 352 9.75 -12.97 -7.58
C ALA A 352 9.79 -14.44 -7.16
N LEU A 353 10.97 -15.07 -7.13
CA LEU A 353 11.12 -16.47 -6.74
C LEU A 353 10.78 -16.67 -5.25
N GLN A 354 11.21 -15.76 -4.37
CA GLN A 354 10.82 -15.77 -2.97
C GLN A 354 9.32 -15.49 -2.77
N TYR A 355 8.69 -14.67 -3.62
CA TYR A 355 7.25 -14.45 -3.54
C TYR A 355 6.45 -15.70 -3.93
N LEU A 356 6.89 -16.40 -4.99
CA LEU A 356 6.24 -17.60 -5.49
C LEU A 356 6.45 -18.83 -4.61
N GLY A 357 7.57 -18.91 -3.90
CA GLY A 357 7.89 -20.03 -3.02
C GLY A 357 6.87 -20.24 -1.88
N ASN A 358 6.81 -21.46 -1.36
CA ASN A 358 5.90 -21.88 -0.30
C ASN A 358 6.67 -22.50 0.89
N LEU A 359 5.96 -22.92 1.93
CA LEU A 359 6.54 -23.62 3.09
C LEU A 359 6.02 -25.06 3.14
N ASP A 360 5.75 -25.67 1.98
CA ASP A 360 5.13 -26.98 1.89
C ASP A 360 6.17 -28.09 2.12
N TRP A 361 6.96 -28.02 3.19
CA TRP A 361 7.97 -29.00 3.62
C TRP A 361 8.05 -29.02 5.16
N MET A 362 8.78 -29.95 5.76
CA MET A 362 8.88 -30.09 7.23
C MET A 362 9.81 -29.03 7.84
N THR A 363 9.34 -27.79 7.94
CA THR A 363 10.13 -26.65 8.43
C THR A 363 10.67 -26.82 9.85
N ALA A 364 10.07 -27.70 10.67
CA ALA A 364 10.60 -28.02 12.00
C ALA A 364 11.97 -28.72 11.99
N THR A 365 12.43 -29.19 10.82
CA THR A 365 13.76 -29.80 10.63
C THR A 365 14.85 -28.79 10.26
N ASP A 366 14.47 -27.54 10.06
CA ASP A 366 15.36 -26.41 9.84
C ASP A 366 16.25 -26.15 11.09
N PRO A 367 17.59 -26.14 10.94
CA PRO A 367 18.51 -25.99 12.06
C PRO A 367 18.48 -24.63 12.78
N ASP A 368 18.01 -23.55 12.14
CA ASP A 368 18.10 -22.19 12.72
C ASP A 368 16.75 -21.52 13.00
N GLY A 369 15.65 -22.18 12.63
CA GLY A 369 14.29 -21.69 12.85
C GLY A 369 13.85 -20.57 11.89
N ARG A 370 14.64 -20.24 10.86
CA ARG A 370 14.32 -19.29 9.81
C ARG A 370 13.98 -20.02 8.51
N HIS A 371 12.71 -20.33 8.39
CA HIS A 371 12.23 -21.19 7.31
C HIS A 371 12.31 -20.51 5.95
N GLU A 372 13.24 -20.98 5.11
CA GLU A 372 13.32 -20.55 3.74
C GLU A 372 12.16 -21.13 2.94
N LYS A 373 11.71 -20.35 1.96
CA LYS A 373 10.63 -20.79 1.08
C LYS A 373 11.18 -21.82 0.10
N LEU A 374 10.45 -22.90 -0.09
CA LEU A 374 10.70 -23.88 -1.14
C LEU A 374 10.39 -23.26 -2.49
N LEU A 375 11.33 -23.37 -3.43
CA LEU A 375 11.16 -22.93 -4.82
C LEU A 375 9.87 -23.48 -5.42
N ASN A 376 9.09 -22.62 -6.08
CA ASN A 376 7.86 -23.02 -6.75
C ASN A 376 7.64 -22.20 -8.04
N VAL A 377 7.66 -22.88 -9.18
CA VAL A 377 7.46 -22.30 -10.52
C VAL A 377 6.08 -22.62 -11.11
N SER A 378 5.20 -23.32 -10.38
CA SER A 378 3.88 -23.75 -10.88
C SER A 378 2.98 -22.59 -11.29
N ARG A 379 3.13 -21.43 -10.63
CA ARG A 379 2.36 -20.21 -10.93
C ARG A 379 3.12 -19.21 -11.78
N LEU A 380 4.33 -19.57 -12.22
CA LEU A 380 5.09 -18.77 -13.16
C LEU A 380 4.48 -18.94 -14.55
N GLY A 381 4.18 -17.81 -15.18
CA GLY A 381 3.64 -17.76 -16.53
C GLY A 381 4.16 -16.54 -17.29
N LYS A 382 3.61 -16.34 -18.48
CA LYS A 382 3.90 -15.15 -19.31
C LYS A 382 3.63 -13.87 -18.52
N LEU A 383 4.52 -12.89 -18.68
CA LEU A 383 4.40 -11.58 -18.05
C LEU A 383 3.05 -10.95 -18.42
N GLY A 384 2.25 -10.65 -17.40
CA GLY A 384 0.94 -10.04 -17.59
C GLY A 384 0.98 -8.53 -17.83
N THR A 385 -0.16 -7.88 -17.65
CA THR A 385 -0.33 -6.43 -17.80
C THR A 385 -0.75 -5.79 -16.49
N PHE A 386 -0.35 -4.54 -16.31
CA PHE A 386 -0.85 -3.68 -15.25
C PHE A 386 -1.34 -2.35 -15.81
N GLY A 387 -2.24 -1.72 -15.07
CA GLY A 387 -2.72 -0.36 -15.22
C GLY A 387 -3.26 0.09 -13.86
N PHE A 388 -3.55 1.36 -13.67
CA PHE A 388 -4.11 1.82 -12.41
C PHE A 388 -4.97 3.04 -12.68
N GLU A 389 -5.87 3.30 -11.76
CA GLU A 389 -6.83 4.40 -11.86
C GLU A 389 -6.95 5.10 -10.51
N ALA A 390 -7.30 6.38 -10.57
CA ALA A 390 -7.69 7.15 -9.40
C ALA A 390 -9.22 7.10 -9.25
N ALA A 391 -9.71 7.22 -8.02
CA ALA A 391 -11.13 7.45 -7.77
C ALA A 391 -11.62 8.67 -8.57
N SER A 392 -12.86 8.60 -9.08
CA SER A 392 -13.40 9.55 -10.07
C SER A 392 -13.68 10.96 -9.53
N ALA A 393 -13.78 11.13 -8.21
CA ALA A 393 -13.96 12.45 -7.62
C ALA A 393 -12.64 13.23 -7.70
N ALA A 394 -12.68 14.42 -8.29
CA ALA A 394 -11.58 15.36 -8.18
C ALA A 394 -11.31 15.61 -6.69
N ALA A 395 -10.05 15.64 -6.30
CA ALA A 395 -9.71 16.09 -4.96
C ALA A 395 -10.15 17.56 -4.85
N GLU A 396 -11.24 17.82 -4.14
CA GLU A 396 -11.70 19.18 -3.86
C GLU A 396 -10.97 19.69 -2.61
N VAL A 397 -10.31 20.85 -2.75
CA VAL A 397 -9.67 21.54 -1.62
C VAL A 397 -10.10 23.00 -1.65
N GLY A 398 -10.43 23.52 -0.46
CA GLY A 398 -10.77 24.92 -0.28
C GLY A 398 -9.58 25.85 -0.42
N GLU A 399 -9.84 27.10 -0.75
CA GLU A 399 -8.87 28.20 -0.84
C GLU A 399 -8.08 28.48 0.45
N SER A 400 -8.60 28.07 1.62
CA SER A 400 -7.86 28.09 2.90
C SER A 400 -6.66 27.13 2.91
N GLY A 401 -6.47 26.36 1.84
CA GLY A 401 -5.55 25.25 1.78
C GLY A 401 -6.13 24.04 2.52
N GLY A 402 -5.51 22.88 2.34
CA GLY A 402 -6.04 21.68 2.97
C GLY A 402 -5.41 20.41 2.46
N THR A 403 -5.97 19.29 2.90
CA THR A 403 -5.55 17.98 2.43
C THR A 403 -6.75 17.24 1.86
N SER A 404 -6.57 16.67 0.67
CA SER A 404 -7.46 15.67 0.11
C SER A 404 -6.74 14.34 -0.05
N THR A 405 -7.48 13.23 -0.06
CA THR A 405 -6.93 11.89 -0.27
C THR A 405 -7.63 11.23 -1.44
N VAL A 406 -6.86 10.84 -2.45
CA VAL A 406 -7.35 10.16 -3.64
C VAL A 406 -6.99 8.69 -3.56
N ALA A 407 -7.98 7.80 -3.60
CA ALA A 407 -7.74 6.37 -3.66
C ALA A 407 -7.19 5.99 -5.05
N ILE A 408 -6.18 5.14 -5.09
CA ILE A 408 -5.57 4.59 -6.31
C ILE A 408 -5.78 3.08 -6.31
N THR A 409 -6.39 2.56 -7.38
CA THR A 409 -6.61 1.12 -7.56
C THR A 409 -5.74 0.59 -8.69
N LEU A 410 -4.86 -0.34 -8.35
CA LEU A 410 -4.02 -1.08 -9.29
C LEU A 410 -4.83 -2.23 -9.93
N ARG A 411 -4.96 -2.18 -11.25
CA ARG A 411 -5.55 -3.20 -12.10
C ARG A 411 -4.42 -4.07 -12.67
N ARG A 412 -4.49 -5.38 -12.43
CA ARG A 412 -3.49 -6.35 -12.89
C ARG A 412 -4.18 -7.53 -13.55
N SER A 413 -3.56 -8.14 -14.56
CA SER A 413 -4.02 -9.42 -15.10
C SER A 413 -3.75 -10.56 -14.12
N SER A 414 -4.43 -11.69 -14.29
CA SER A 414 -4.30 -12.87 -13.42
C SER A 414 -2.92 -13.53 -13.39
N SER A 415 -2.03 -13.19 -14.34
CA SER A 415 -0.63 -13.63 -14.39
C SER A 415 0.39 -12.58 -13.92
N PHE A 416 -0.05 -11.40 -13.49
CA PHE A 416 0.82 -10.30 -13.07
C PHE A 416 0.83 -10.12 -11.54
N PHE A 417 1.90 -10.58 -10.89
CA PHE A 417 2.12 -10.44 -9.44
C PHE A 417 3.27 -9.52 -9.09
N GLU A 418 4.05 -9.12 -10.07
CA GLU A 418 5.29 -8.39 -9.91
C GLU A 418 5.02 -7.01 -9.29
N ARG A 419 6.06 -6.45 -8.65
CA ARG A 419 5.96 -5.16 -7.98
C ARG A 419 5.73 -4.03 -8.97
N VAL A 420 4.73 -3.20 -8.70
CA VAL A 420 4.54 -1.89 -9.35
C VAL A 420 4.97 -0.82 -8.37
N ARG A 421 5.92 0.03 -8.78
CA ARG A 421 6.41 1.17 -7.99
C ARG A 421 5.72 2.44 -8.49
N PHE A 422 5.21 3.25 -7.58
CA PHE A 422 4.48 4.48 -7.87
C PHE A 422 5.36 5.68 -7.55
N LEU A 423 5.41 6.64 -8.47
CA LEU A 423 6.15 7.88 -8.34
C LEU A 423 5.27 9.06 -8.78
N VAL A 424 5.22 10.11 -7.97
CA VAL A 424 4.65 11.39 -8.37
C VAL A 424 5.66 12.08 -9.28
N THR A 425 5.35 12.09 -10.58
CA THR A 425 6.26 12.62 -11.62
C THR A 425 6.03 14.09 -11.94
N SER A 426 4.86 14.63 -11.60
CA SER A 426 4.56 16.06 -11.72
C SER A 426 3.47 16.44 -10.73
N ALA A 427 3.65 17.58 -10.05
CA ALA A 427 2.67 18.21 -9.19
C ALA A 427 2.83 19.75 -9.29
N PRO A 428 1.77 20.53 -9.00
CA PRO A 428 1.89 21.98 -8.97
C PRO A 428 2.96 22.46 -7.96
N PRO A 429 3.66 23.59 -8.22
CA PRO A 429 4.68 24.10 -7.32
C PRO A 429 4.14 24.37 -5.90
N GLY A 430 4.92 24.00 -4.89
CA GLY A 430 4.57 24.19 -3.47
C GLY A 430 3.57 23.18 -2.91
N TRP A 431 2.99 22.32 -3.73
CA TRP A 431 2.10 21.25 -3.26
C TRP A 431 2.91 20.09 -2.68
N THR A 432 2.40 19.48 -1.61
CA THR A 432 3.00 18.27 -1.04
C THR A 432 2.13 17.07 -1.37
N VAL A 433 2.70 16.06 -2.03
CA VAL A 433 1.96 14.88 -2.48
C VAL A 433 2.68 13.64 -1.97
N THR A 434 1.99 12.83 -1.17
CA THR A 434 2.56 11.61 -0.58
C THR A 434 1.69 10.39 -0.85
N LEU A 435 2.32 9.22 -0.99
CA LEU A 435 1.65 7.93 -1.18
C LEU A 435 1.59 7.18 0.15
N SER A 436 0.47 6.53 0.46
CA SER A 436 0.41 5.62 1.61
C SER A 436 1.31 4.39 1.40
N HIS A 437 1.37 3.88 0.17
CA HIS A 437 2.33 2.87 -0.26
C HIS A 437 2.96 3.26 -1.59
N ALA A 438 4.29 3.35 -1.62
CA ALA A 438 5.06 3.68 -2.81
C ALA A 438 5.20 2.48 -3.78
N SER A 439 4.81 1.27 -3.39
CA SER A 439 4.77 0.12 -4.30
C SER A 439 3.79 -0.95 -3.83
N LEU A 440 3.33 -1.78 -4.77
CA LEU A 440 2.44 -2.91 -4.51
C LEU A 440 2.95 -4.16 -5.22
N ILE A 441 3.03 -5.28 -4.51
CA ILE A 441 3.46 -6.60 -5.02
C ILE A 441 2.44 -7.66 -4.63
N GLY A 442 2.31 -8.68 -5.48
CA GLY A 442 1.50 -9.85 -5.23
C GLY A 442 0.11 -9.79 -5.86
N TRP A 443 -0.60 -10.91 -5.78
CA TRP A 443 -1.89 -11.09 -6.47
C TRP A 443 -3.02 -10.21 -5.92
N THR A 444 -2.95 -9.86 -4.64
CA THR A 444 -4.07 -9.23 -3.91
C THR A 444 -3.82 -7.78 -3.54
N ALA A 445 -2.56 -7.33 -3.44
CA ALA A 445 -2.24 -5.95 -3.07
C ALA A 445 -2.57 -5.01 -4.25
N ASN A 446 -3.73 -4.35 -4.20
CA ASN A 446 -4.25 -3.58 -5.32
C ASN A 446 -4.66 -2.14 -4.97
N ALA A 447 -4.41 -1.68 -3.74
CA ALA A 447 -4.83 -0.36 -3.28
C ALA A 447 -3.66 0.42 -2.67
N THR A 448 -3.57 1.70 -3.05
CA THR A 448 -2.78 2.72 -2.37
C THR A 448 -3.58 4.02 -2.38
N SER A 449 -3.10 5.07 -1.75
CA SER A 449 -3.77 6.36 -1.73
C SER A 449 -2.76 7.49 -1.85
N LEU A 450 -3.19 8.55 -2.53
CA LEU A 450 -2.43 9.77 -2.74
C LEU A 450 -2.98 10.85 -1.81
N ARG A 451 -2.21 11.25 -0.81
CA ARG A 451 -2.51 12.39 0.04
C ARG A 451 -1.96 13.65 -0.63
N VAL A 452 -2.85 14.56 -1.00
CA VAL A 452 -2.54 15.83 -1.67
C VAL A 452 -2.75 16.96 -0.67
N ALA A 453 -1.70 17.69 -0.33
CA ALA A 453 -1.78 18.90 0.47
C ALA A 453 -1.58 20.13 -0.41
N VAL A 454 -2.63 20.97 -0.46
CA VAL A 454 -2.69 22.21 -1.22
C VAL A 454 -2.41 23.38 -0.26
N PRO A 455 -1.44 24.25 -0.56
CA PRO A 455 -1.18 25.46 0.24
C PRO A 455 -2.38 26.41 0.27
N ALA A 456 -2.45 27.25 1.30
CA ALA A 456 -3.42 28.34 1.36
C ALA A 456 -3.15 29.38 0.26
N GLY A 457 -4.22 30.02 -0.26
CA GLY A 457 -4.12 31.10 -1.24
C GLY A 457 -3.84 30.65 -2.68
N VAL A 458 -3.99 29.36 -2.97
CA VAL A 458 -3.99 28.85 -4.35
C VAL A 458 -5.26 29.34 -5.05
N ALA A 459 -5.12 29.87 -6.26
CA ALA A 459 -6.24 30.38 -7.04
C ALA A 459 -7.24 29.26 -7.38
N GLU A 460 -8.52 29.64 -7.53
CA GLU A 460 -9.55 28.74 -8.02
C GLU A 460 -9.18 28.17 -9.39
N GLY A 461 -9.37 26.86 -9.57
CA GLY A 461 -9.16 26.22 -10.86
C GLY A 461 -8.84 24.73 -10.78
N ASP A 462 -8.68 24.14 -11.96
CA ASP A 462 -8.33 22.73 -12.12
C ASP A 462 -6.82 22.53 -12.25
N TYR A 463 -6.26 21.77 -11.31
CA TYR A 463 -4.86 21.40 -11.28
C TYR A 463 -4.70 19.91 -11.57
N ARG A 464 -3.49 19.53 -12.00
CA ARG A 464 -3.17 18.17 -12.43
C ARG A 464 -1.94 17.64 -11.71
N ILE A 465 -2.05 16.43 -11.19
CA ILE A 465 -0.93 15.65 -10.66
C ILE A 465 -0.72 14.45 -11.59
N THR A 466 0.52 14.18 -11.97
CA THR A 466 0.86 12.99 -12.79
C THR A 466 1.49 11.92 -11.92
N LEU A 467 0.79 10.81 -11.77
CA LEU A 467 1.25 9.61 -11.08
C LEU A 467 1.72 8.59 -12.11
N THR A 468 2.95 8.10 -11.97
CA THR A 468 3.55 7.09 -12.84
C THR A 468 3.82 5.82 -12.06
N GLY A 469 3.32 4.69 -12.57
CA GLY A 469 3.59 3.35 -12.07
C GLY A 469 4.61 2.66 -12.97
N THR A 470 5.65 2.05 -12.38
CA THR A 470 6.73 1.39 -13.10
C THR A 470 6.89 -0.06 -12.66
N ASN A 471 7.22 -0.93 -13.62
CA ASN A 471 7.55 -2.34 -13.42
C ASN A 471 8.58 -2.77 -14.47
N GLN A 472 9.81 -3.10 -14.06
CA GLN A 472 10.85 -3.66 -14.94
C GLN A 472 11.00 -2.88 -16.26
N GLY A 473 11.13 -1.54 -16.17
CA GLY A 473 11.23 -0.64 -17.32
C GLY A 473 9.91 -0.28 -18.03
N ARG A 474 8.82 -1.01 -17.78
CA ARG A 474 7.47 -0.65 -18.28
C ARG A 474 6.86 0.44 -17.43
N THR A 475 6.19 1.40 -18.07
CA THR A 475 5.55 2.53 -17.40
C THR A 475 4.07 2.65 -17.78
N LYS A 476 3.27 3.13 -16.83
CA LYS A 476 1.89 3.60 -17.02
C LYS A 476 1.74 4.88 -16.22
N SER A 477 1.04 5.87 -16.77
CA SER A 477 0.81 7.13 -16.08
C SER A 477 -0.66 7.49 -16.13
N ILE A 478 -1.15 8.09 -15.06
CA ILE A 478 -2.47 8.73 -15.02
C ILE A 478 -2.32 10.17 -14.58
N THR A 479 -3.28 10.99 -15.00
CA THR A 479 -3.43 12.34 -14.50
C THR A 479 -4.60 12.38 -13.52
N ILE A 480 -4.33 12.94 -12.35
CA ILE A 480 -5.30 13.06 -11.26
C ILE A 480 -5.71 14.54 -11.20
N PRO A 481 -6.98 14.87 -11.51
CA PRO A 481 -7.48 16.23 -11.37
C PRO A 481 -7.68 16.58 -9.89
N VAL A 482 -7.30 17.81 -9.53
CA VAL A 482 -7.53 18.41 -8.22
C VAL A 482 -8.18 19.76 -8.45
N ALA A 483 -9.40 19.93 -7.97
CA ALA A 483 -10.14 21.18 -8.09
C ALA A 483 -9.93 22.02 -6.84
N VAL A 484 -9.41 23.23 -7.01
CA VAL A 484 -9.38 24.23 -5.94
C VAL A 484 -10.62 25.08 -6.09
N THR A 485 -11.49 25.05 -5.08
CA THR A 485 -12.75 25.81 -5.07
C THR A 485 -12.60 27.05 -4.20
N ASN A 486 -13.16 28.16 -4.67
CA ASN A 486 -13.31 29.40 -3.92
C ASN A 486 -14.81 29.69 -3.81
N ASP A 487 -15.37 29.58 -2.61
CA ASP A 487 -16.72 30.03 -2.31
C ASP A 487 -16.70 31.23 -1.38
N VAL A 488 -17.67 32.13 -1.59
CA VAL A 488 -17.94 33.19 -0.63
C VAL A 488 -18.86 32.66 0.46
N PRO A 489 -18.69 33.08 1.72
CA PRO A 489 -19.55 32.64 2.80
C PRO A 489 -21.00 33.06 2.53
N THR A 490 -21.97 32.35 3.11
CA THR A 490 -23.40 32.66 2.98
C THR A 490 -23.95 33.16 4.31
N ALA A 491 -24.25 34.45 4.41
CA ALA A 491 -24.93 35.04 5.55
C ALA A 491 -26.46 34.97 5.40
N LEU A 492 -27.16 34.82 6.52
CA LEU A 492 -28.63 34.83 6.56
C LEU A 492 -29.17 36.16 7.12
N PRO A 493 -30.36 36.62 6.68
CA PRO A 493 -30.93 37.89 7.12
C PRO A 493 -31.03 38.02 8.65
N PRO A 494 -30.77 39.22 9.21
CA PRO A 494 -30.93 39.44 10.64
C PRO A 494 -32.41 39.50 11.04
N THR A 495 -32.64 39.31 12.33
CA THR A 495 -33.92 39.46 13.01
C THR A 495 -33.81 40.53 14.09
N VAL A 496 -34.91 41.20 14.42
CA VAL A 496 -34.93 42.24 15.44
C VAL A 496 -35.97 41.97 16.52
N ALA A 497 -35.64 42.34 17.75
CA ALA A 497 -36.57 42.30 18.86
C ALA A 497 -36.29 43.43 19.88
N PRO A 498 -37.33 44.03 20.48
CA PRO A 498 -37.17 44.88 21.66
C PRO A 498 -36.49 44.13 22.81
N ILE A 499 -35.62 44.80 23.56
CA ILE A 499 -34.93 44.17 24.70
C ILE A 499 -35.74 44.36 25.98
N THR A 500 -36.13 43.28 26.65
CA THR A 500 -36.77 43.32 27.98
C THR A 500 -35.87 44.02 28.99
N GLY A 501 -36.44 44.89 29.83
CA GLY A 501 -35.73 45.68 30.83
C GLY A 501 -35.25 47.04 30.33
N THR A 502 -35.29 47.30 29.02
CA THR A 502 -34.96 48.63 28.47
C THR A 502 -36.10 49.63 28.67
N THR A 503 -35.76 50.91 28.66
CA THR A 503 -36.72 52.01 28.82
C THR A 503 -37.17 52.49 27.45
N VAL A 504 -38.48 52.65 27.26
CA VAL A 504 -39.02 53.39 26.12
C VAL A 504 -38.76 54.88 26.36
N GLY A 505 -37.87 55.49 25.58
CA GLY A 505 -37.51 56.90 25.67
C GLY A 505 -38.68 57.80 25.23
N VAL A 506 -38.79 58.99 25.82
CA VAL A 506 -39.83 59.98 25.47
C VAL A 506 -39.18 61.33 25.21
N ARG A 507 -39.76 62.13 24.31
CA ARG A 507 -39.47 63.56 24.15
C ARG A 507 -40.79 64.30 24.32
N GLY A 508 -40.98 64.96 25.48
CA GLY A 508 -42.31 65.39 25.92
C GLY A 508 -43.18 64.19 26.32
N THR A 509 -44.43 64.16 25.85
CA THR A 509 -45.43 63.10 26.11
C THR A 509 -45.51 62.02 25.02
N ILE A 510 -44.53 61.95 24.11
CA ILE A 510 -44.53 60.99 23.00
C ILE A 510 -43.36 60.00 23.15
N PRO A 511 -43.61 58.67 23.12
CA PRO A 511 -42.55 57.67 23.04
C PRO A 511 -41.77 57.84 21.74
N ARG A 512 -40.46 58.06 21.87
CA ARG A 512 -39.58 58.47 20.78
C ARG A 512 -38.50 57.46 20.49
N THR A 513 -37.96 56.75 21.48
CA THR A 513 -36.85 55.83 21.23
C THR A 513 -36.98 54.47 21.89
N LEU A 514 -36.42 53.45 21.23
CA LEU A 514 -36.36 52.08 21.72
C LEU A 514 -34.96 51.49 21.52
N THR A 515 -34.62 50.53 22.37
CA THR A 515 -33.41 49.70 22.20
C THR A 515 -33.81 48.35 21.61
N LEU A 516 -33.19 47.99 20.49
CA LEU A 516 -33.41 46.74 19.79
C LEU A 516 -32.16 45.85 19.89
N ARG A 517 -32.39 44.55 20.03
CA ARG A 517 -31.38 43.53 19.73
C ARG A 517 -31.56 43.10 18.29
N VAL A 518 -30.50 43.19 17.51
CA VAL A 518 -30.40 42.65 16.16
C VAL A 518 -29.59 41.37 16.25
N SER A 519 -30.13 40.25 15.79
CA SER A 519 -29.48 38.94 15.86
C SER A 519 -29.63 38.18 14.56
N TRP A 520 -28.61 37.43 14.17
CA TRP A 520 -28.60 36.65 12.92
C TRP A 520 -28.20 35.19 13.19
N PRO A 521 -28.64 34.24 12.35
CA PRO A 521 -28.12 32.87 12.36
C PRO A 521 -26.62 32.81 12.06
N ALA A 522 -25.98 31.67 12.31
CA ALA A 522 -24.64 31.44 11.83
C ALA A 522 -24.62 31.42 10.29
N ALA A 523 -23.61 32.07 9.69
CA ALA A 523 -23.28 31.88 8.29
C ALA A 523 -22.66 30.50 8.06
N THR A 524 -22.70 30.04 6.81
CA THR A 524 -22.10 28.79 6.36
C THR A 524 -21.11 29.06 5.24
N ASP A 525 -20.05 28.27 5.19
CA ASP A 525 -19.02 28.28 4.16
C ASP A 525 -18.49 26.84 4.05
N ILE A 526 -18.29 26.34 2.83
CA ILE A 526 -17.90 24.94 2.61
C ILE A 526 -16.38 24.75 2.65
N SER A 527 -15.61 25.81 2.33
CA SER A 527 -14.17 25.73 2.09
C SER A 527 -13.33 26.37 3.19
N SER A 528 -13.94 27.18 4.06
CA SER A 528 -13.24 27.97 5.05
C SER A 528 -14.08 28.22 6.33
N GLN A 529 -13.42 28.69 7.40
CA GLN A 529 -14.13 29.03 8.64
C GLN A 529 -14.62 30.47 8.60
N ILE A 530 -15.84 30.72 9.10
CA ILE A 530 -16.32 32.09 9.31
C ILE A 530 -15.42 32.80 10.33
N ALA A 531 -14.82 33.92 9.96
CA ALA A 531 -13.99 34.76 10.82
C ALA A 531 -14.82 35.81 11.58
N GLY A 532 -15.84 36.38 10.93
CA GLY A 532 -16.61 37.46 11.54
C GLY A 532 -17.85 37.88 10.76
N TYR A 533 -18.52 38.90 11.29
CA TYR A 533 -19.68 39.52 10.68
C TYR A 533 -19.54 41.04 10.68
N GLN A 534 -20.15 41.68 9.69
CA GLN A 534 -20.38 43.12 9.68
C GLN A 534 -21.88 43.38 9.59
N ILE A 535 -22.36 44.33 10.38
CA ILE A 535 -23.75 44.79 10.35
C ILE A 535 -23.81 46.25 9.92
N GLU A 536 -24.80 46.60 9.11
CA GLU A 536 -25.14 47.99 8.81
C GLU A 536 -26.60 48.28 9.14
N HIS A 537 -26.85 49.56 9.43
CA HIS A 537 -28.16 50.11 9.76
C HIS A 537 -28.45 51.32 8.88
N ARG A 538 -29.72 51.52 8.51
CA ARG A 538 -30.19 52.76 7.90
C ARG A 538 -31.56 53.16 8.41
N VAL A 539 -31.88 54.44 8.25
CA VAL A 539 -33.12 55.07 8.70
C VAL A 539 -33.82 55.71 7.49
N ASP A 540 -35.12 55.49 7.35
CA ASP A 540 -35.98 56.11 6.31
C ASP A 540 -35.44 56.04 4.88
N GLY A 541 -34.84 54.90 4.54
CA GLY A 541 -34.29 54.65 3.21
C GLY A 541 -33.01 55.43 2.88
N GLY A 542 -32.42 56.13 3.85
CA GLY A 542 -31.15 56.85 3.71
C GLY A 542 -29.92 55.94 3.48
N PRO A 543 -28.70 56.50 3.51
CA PRO A 543 -27.48 55.73 3.31
C PRO A 543 -27.30 54.68 4.42
N TRP A 544 -26.67 53.57 4.08
CA TRP A 544 -26.23 52.59 5.08
C TRP A 544 -25.09 53.16 5.90
N THR A 545 -25.18 52.98 7.22
CA THR A 545 -24.15 53.37 8.18
C THR A 545 -23.63 52.13 8.90
N ASP A 546 -22.33 52.13 9.20
CA ASP A 546 -21.69 51.04 9.93
C ASP A 546 -22.34 50.84 11.30
N GLY A 547 -22.86 49.63 11.53
CA GLY A 547 -23.44 49.22 12.81
C GLY A 547 -22.46 48.42 13.66
N GLY A 548 -21.26 48.15 13.15
CA GLY A 548 -20.17 47.46 13.83
C GLY A 548 -19.79 46.12 13.21
N ALA A 549 -18.65 45.59 13.66
CA ALA A 549 -18.15 44.27 13.30
C ALA A 549 -18.08 43.37 14.54
N THR A 550 -18.25 42.06 14.34
CA THR A 550 -18.19 41.07 15.42
C THR A 550 -17.33 39.87 15.01
N PRO A 551 -16.65 39.21 15.97
CA PRO A 551 -16.04 37.90 15.72
C PRO A 551 -17.14 36.86 15.47
N ALA A 552 -16.80 35.74 14.84
CA ALA A 552 -17.76 34.69 14.48
C ALA A 552 -18.60 34.14 15.66
N SER A 553 -18.07 34.20 16.89
CA SER A 553 -18.75 33.78 18.11
C SER A 553 -19.87 34.71 18.58
N ILE A 554 -19.90 35.97 18.11
CA ILE A 554 -20.89 36.97 18.49
C ILE A 554 -21.85 37.19 17.31
N ARG A 555 -23.11 36.78 17.49
CA ARG A 555 -24.18 36.83 16.46
C ARG A 555 -25.32 37.77 16.79
N SER A 556 -25.05 38.80 17.60
CA SER A 556 -26.03 39.83 17.90
C SER A 556 -25.37 41.13 18.33
N LEU A 557 -25.97 42.25 17.95
CA LEU A 557 -25.61 43.59 18.41
C LEU A 557 -26.85 44.32 18.97
N THR A 558 -26.60 45.26 19.88
CA THR A 558 -27.65 46.09 20.49
C THR A 558 -27.57 47.49 19.91
N PHE A 559 -28.69 47.95 19.35
CA PHE A 559 -28.84 49.30 18.85
C PHE A 559 -29.76 50.06 19.80
N ALA A 560 -29.28 51.18 20.35
CA ALA A 560 -30.03 52.00 21.30
C ALA A 560 -30.48 53.31 20.66
N GLY A 561 -31.56 53.89 21.17
CA GLY A 561 -32.01 55.21 20.73
C GLY A 561 -32.73 55.25 19.38
N LEU A 562 -33.24 54.11 18.89
CA LEU A 562 -33.91 54.05 17.58
C LEU A 562 -35.25 54.78 17.60
N ASP A 563 -35.48 55.66 16.64
CA ASP A 563 -36.70 56.47 16.55
C ASP A 563 -37.93 55.61 16.18
N LEU A 564 -38.90 55.53 17.08
CA LEU A 564 -40.12 54.76 16.89
C LEU A 564 -41.03 55.30 15.75
N THR A 565 -40.77 56.51 15.25
CA THR A 565 -41.50 57.13 14.13
C THR A 565 -40.87 56.87 12.77
N ALA A 566 -39.61 56.42 12.75
CA ALA A 566 -38.88 56.11 11.53
C ALA A 566 -39.01 54.64 11.14
N SER A 567 -38.66 54.35 9.89
CA SER A 567 -38.40 53.00 9.39
C SER A 567 -36.93 52.66 9.57
N HIS A 568 -36.65 51.49 10.15
CA HIS A 568 -35.28 51.02 10.36
C HIS A 568 -34.99 49.76 9.57
N GLU A 569 -33.81 49.66 9.00
CA GLU A 569 -33.38 48.49 8.24
C GLU A 569 -31.99 48.05 8.64
N PHE A 570 -31.77 46.73 8.58
CA PHE A 570 -30.52 46.11 8.96
C PHE A 570 -30.09 45.11 7.89
N ARG A 571 -28.80 45.05 7.62
CA ARG A 571 -28.20 44.01 6.77
C ARG A 571 -26.91 43.50 7.41
N VAL A 572 -26.67 42.21 7.27
CA VAL A 572 -25.46 41.54 7.78
C VAL A 572 -24.73 40.88 6.62
N ARG A 573 -23.40 40.85 6.67
CA ARG A 573 -22.58 39.98 5.85
C ARG A 573 -21.56 39.27 6.71
N ALA A 574 -21.10 38.11 6.26
CA ALA A 574 -20.07 37.33 6.93
C ALA A 574 -18.74 37.48 6.17
N SER A 575 -17.63 37.34 6.90
CA SER A 575 -16.33 37.10 6.31
C SER A 575 -15.79 35.75 6.77
N ASP A 576 -15.04 35.09 5.91
CA ASP A 576 -14.27 33.90 6.28
C ASP A 576 -12.83 34.23 6.72
N SER A 577 -12.06 33.20 7.05
CA SER A 577 -10.67 33.26 7.48
C SER A 577 -9.66 33.60 6.37
N VAL A 578 -10.05 33.48 5.11
CA VAL A 578 -9.23 33.77 3.92
C VAL A 578 -9.43 35.21 3.44
N GLY A 579 -10.56 35.83 3.81
CA GLY A 579 -10.87 37.23 3.60
C GLY A 579 -12.02 37.47 2.61
N ASN A 580 -12.74 36.44 2.14
CA ASN A 580 -13.91 36.68 1.30
C ASN A 580 -15.09 37.16 2.13
N TRP A 581 -16.02 37.83 1.45
CA TRP A 581 -17.19 38.43 2.07
C TRP A 581 -18.45 37.97 1.38
N SER A 582 -19.44 37.56 2.18
CA SER A 582 -20.76 37.25 1.66
C SER A 582 -21.39 38.50 1.03
N PRO A 583 -22.33 38.32 0.08
CA PRO A 583 -23.32 39.33 -0.21
C PRO A 583 -24.04 39.76 1.07
N TRP A 584 -24.57 40.99 1.06
CA TRP A 584 -25.34 41.50 2.19
C TRP A 584 -26.70 40.80 2.31
N ALA A 585 -26.95 40.14 3.43
CA ALA A 585 -28.23 39.57 3.80
C ALA A 585 -29.07 40.63 4.52
N ARG A 586 -30.03 41.22 3.81
CA ARG A 586 -30.92 42.28 4.31
C ARG A 586 -32.16 41.71 4.97
N ILE A 587 -32.62 42.35 6.05
CA ILE A 587 -33.91 42.05 6.65
C ILE A 587 -35.04 42.27 5.64
N ALA A 588 -35.96 41.32 5.52
CA ALA A 588 -36.93 41.30 4.42
C ALA A 588 -37.92 42.46 4.40
N THR A 589 -38.19 43.08 5.55
CA THR A 589 -39.10 44.23 5.65
C THR A 589 -38.54 45.28 6.60
N ASP A 590 -38.89 46.53 6.34
CA ASP A 590 -38.51 47.65 7.20
C ASP A 590 -39.18 47.55 8.57
N GLN A 591 -38.42 47.89 9.61
CA GLN A 591 -38.83 47.76 11.00
C GLN A 591 -39.55 49.05 11.40
N ARG A 592 -40.87 49.02 11.31
CA ARG A 592 -41.75 50.12 11.71
C ARG A 592 -42.45 49.80 13.02
N PHE A 593 -42.51 50.79 13.90
CA PHE A 593 -43.15 50.64 15.20
C PHE A 593 -44.43 51.45 15.30
N ARG A 594 -45.34 51.01 16.15
CA ARG A 594 -46.52 51.76 16.57
C ARG A 594 -46.65 51.65 18.07
N THR A 595 -46.80 52.78 18.75
CA THR A 595 -47.11 52.80 20.17
C THR A 595 -48.62 52.85 20.39
N VAL A 596 -49.10 52.10 21.38
CA VAL A 596 -50.50 52.12 21.83
C VAL A 596 -50.48 52.39 23.31
N GLY A 597 -50.85 53.61 23.70
CA GLY A 597 -50.95 53.98 25.10
C GLY A 597 -52.05 53.22 25.83
N ASP A 598 -51.92 53.11 27.15
CA ASP A 598 -52.94 52.54 28.03
C ASP A 598 -54.34 53.20 27.88
N ARG A 599 -54.43 54.48 27.49
CA ARG A 599 -55.71 55.18 27.23
C ARG A 599 -56.27 55.02 25.81
N SER A 600 -55.58 54.31 24.92
CA SER A 600 -56.09 54.13 23.56
C SER A 600 -57.44 53.44 23.58
N ALA A 601 -58.38 53.89 22.74
CA ALA A 601 -59.66 53.21 22.56
C ALA A 601 -59.49 51.74 22.11
N ALA A 602 -58.32 51.36 21.59
CA ALA A 602 -57.99 49.99 21.24
C ALA A 602 -57.73 49.07 22.46
N VAL A 603 -57.52 49.62 23.66
CA VAL A 603 -57.31 48.85 24.89
C VAL A 603 -58.62 48.75 25.68
N THR A 604 -59.12 47.54 25.84
CA THR A 604 -60.34 47.25 26.61
C THR A 604 -59.99 46.77 28.01
N TYR A 605 -60.72 47.25 29.02
CA TYR A 605 -60.46 46.94 30.42
C TYR A 605 -61.65 46.22 31.05
N GLY A 606 -61.38 45.12 31.75
CA GLY A 606 -62.35 44.37 32.56
C GLY A 606 -61.93 44.33 34.03
N GLY A 607 -62.90 44.34 34.95
CA GLY A 607 -62.65 44.42 36.38
C GLY A 607 -62.43 45.85 36.87
N THR A 608 -61.61 46.05 37.90
CA THR A 608 -61.43 47.37 38.53
C THR A 608 -60.08 47.97 38.16
N TRP A 609 -60.09 49.06 37.38
CA TRP A 609 -58.91 49.83 37.00
C TRP A 609 -59.10 51.30 37.34
N ARG A 610 -58.05 51.93 37.87
CA ARG A 610 -58.02 53.36 38.21
C ARG A 610 -56.94 54.06 37.39
N ARG A 611 -57.24 55.28 36.98
CA ARG A 611 -56.31 56.12 36.22
C ARG A 611 -55.72 57.18 37.15
N ALA A 612 -54.45 57.50 36.95
CA ALA A 612 -53.77 58.59 37.62
C ALA A 612 -52.82 59.28 36.65
N GLU A 613 -52.75 60.60 36.72
CA GLU A 613 -51.74 61.38 36.01
C GLU A 613 -50.37 61.12 36.63
N VAL A 614 -49.41 60.77 35.78
CA VAL A 614 -48.05 60.40 36.17
C VAL A 614 -47.10 60.88 35.08
N ALA A 615 -46.38 61.98 35.34
CA ALA A 615 -45.44 62.59 34.39
C ALA A 615 -44.35 61.63 33.86
N SER A 616 -44.04 60.56 34.61
CA SER A 616 -43.06 59.56 34.19
C SER A 616 -43.60 58.47 33.25
N ALA A 617 -44.92 58.42 33.03
CA ALA A 617 -45.57 57.49 32.09
C ALA A 617 -45.46 58.00 30.65
N THR A 618 -45.53 57.09 29.68
CA THR A 618 -45.32 57.33 28.25
C THR A 618 -46.21 58.44 27.71
N ASN A 619 -47.47 58.52 28.16
CA ASN A 619 -48.45 59.54 27.76
C ASN A 619 -48.91 60.41 28.95
N GLY A 620 -48.09 60.53 30.00
CA GLY A 620 -48.41 61.33 31.19
C GLY A 620 -49.51 60.76 32.10
N VAL A 621 -50.06 59.59 31.79
CA VAL A 621 -51.13 58.92 32.56
C VAL A 621 -50.84 57.43 32.68
N ARG A 622 -51.29 56.81 33.77
CA ARG A 622 -51.08 55.39 34.05
C ARG A 622 -52.36 54.72 34.55
N THR A 623 -52.71 53.60 33.92
CA THR A 623 -53.87 52.77 34.29
C THR A 623 -53.43 51.62 35.19
N THR A 624 -54.00 51.55 36.40
CA THR A 624 -53.52 50.71 37.50
C THR A 624 -54.65 49.89 38.13
N SER A 625 -54.36 48.65 38.51
CA SER A 625 -55.26 47.80 39.28
C SER A 625 -54.52 47.05 40.37
N SER A 626 -55.18 46.85 41.51
CA SER A 626 -54.74 45.97 42.60
C SER A 626 -55.67 44.76 42.78
N ARG A 627 -56.73 44.64 41.97
CA ARG A 627 -57.73 43.58 42.13
C ARG A 627 -57.35 42.38 41.26
N ALA A 628 -57.11 41.25 41.91
CA ALA A 628 -56.86 39.97 41.25
C ALA A 628 -57.95 39.68 40.22
N GLY A 629 -57.56 39.19 39.04
CA GLY A 629 -58.48 38.90 37.95
C GLY A 629 -58.87 40.09 37.08
N SER A 630 -58.49 41.33 37.40
CA SER A 630 -58.69 42.46 36.48
C SER A 630 -57.88 42.26 35.19
N VAL A 631 -58.46 42.65 34.05
CA VAL A 631 -57.91 42.34 32.72
C VAL A 631 -57.75 43.63 31.89
N ALA A 632 -56.68 43.71 31.10
CA ALA A 632 -56.54 44.64 29.98
C ALA A 632 -56.31 43.84 28.69
N ARG A 633 -57.06 44.10 27.62
CA ARG A 633 -56.98 43.38 26.33
C ARG A 633 -56.72 44.36 25.19
N LEU A 634 -55.83 44.00 24.27
CA LEU A 634 -55.55 44.72 23.03
C LEU A 634 -55.51 43.73 21.87
N THR A 635 -56.30 43.98 20.84
CA THR A 635 -56.17 43.32 19.55
C THR A 635 -55.31 44.19 18.64
N PHE A 636 -54.31 43.61 17.99
CA PHE A 636 -53.39 44.34 17.13
C PHE A 636 -52.99 43.52 15.91
N THR A 637 -52.67 44.21 14.82
CA THR A 637 -51.99 43.62 13.67
C THR A 637 -50.53 44.04 13.70
N GLY A 638 -49.64 43.05 13.60
CA GLY A 638 -48.21 43.24 13.63
C GLY A 638 -47.48 41.91 13.75
N ARG A 639 -46.16 41.94 13.61
CA ARG A 639 -45.26 40.79 13.82
C ARG A 639 -44.51 40.85 15.13
N GLY A 640 -44.83 41.78 16.01
CA GLY A 640 -44.26 41.82 17.35
C GLY A 640 -45.02 42.74 18.30
N ILE A 641 -44.92 42.46 19.59
CA ILE A 641 -45.48 43.28 20.65
C ILE A 641 -44.56 43.31 21.86
N ALA A 642 -44.40 44.49 22.45
CA ALA A 642 -43.75 44.71 23.72
C ALA A 642 -44.74 45.37 24.69
N VAL A 643 -44.76 44.89 25.93
CA VAL A 643 -45.60 45.43 27.01
C VAL A 643 -44.74 46.37 27.85
N VAL A 644 -45.21 47.60 28.02
CA VAL A 644 -44.52 48.64 28.75
C VAL A 644 -45.21 48.85 30.09
N MET A 645 -44.48 48.67 31.18
CA MET A 645 -44.98 48.84 32.54
C MET A 645 -43.90 49.48 33.43
N PRO A 646 -44.29 50.26 34.45
CA PRO A 646 -43.36 50.67 35.48
C PRO A 646 -43.09 49.53 36.45
N ARG A 647 -41.85 49.47 36.96
CA ARG A 647 -41.44 48.52 38.01
C ARG A 647 -41.11 49.27 39.31
N SER A 648 -41.45 48.70 40.46
CA SER A 648 -41.11 49.25 41.78
C SER A 648 -41.28 48.21 42.90
N ARG A 649 -40.91 48.53 44.14
CA ARG A 649 -40.97 47.59 45.28
C ARG A 649 -42.38 47.08 45.60
N VAL A 650 -43.40 47.89 45.30
CA VAL A 650 -44.81 47.63 45.66
C VAL A 650 -45.63 47.01 44.51
N ARG A 651 -44.99 46.70 43.39
CA ARG A 651 -45.66 46.19 42.19
C ARG A 651 -45.75 44.66 42.17
N GLY A 652 -46.87 44.16 41.64
CA GLY A 652 -47.24 42.75 41.60
C GLY A 652 -46.94 42.04 40.30
N LYS A 653 -47.43 40.80 40.21
CA LYS A 653 -47.32 39.94 39.03
C LYS A 653 -48.51 40.12 38.09
N VAL A 654 -48.25 40.04 36.78
CA VAL A 654 -49.28 40.05 35.73
C VAL A 654 -49.10 38.84 34.83
N GLY A 655 -50.18 38.10 34.60
CA GLY A 655 -50.21 37.05 33.57
C GLY A 655 -50.40 37.69 32.21
N VAL A 656 -49.47 37.47 31.29
CA VAL A 656 -49.52 37.90 29.90
C VAL A 656 -50.01 36.71 29.07
N TYR A 657 -51.19 36.86 28.47
CA TYR A 657 -51.77 35.86 27.59
C TYR A 657 -51.72 36.40 26.16
N LEU A 658 -51.28 35.57 25.21
CA LEU A 658 -51.26 35.87 23.78
C LEU A 658 -52.16 34.84 23.10
N ASP A 659 -53.10 35.31 22.29
CA ASP A 659 -54.07 34.48 21.56
C ASP A 659 -54.75 33.46 22.50
N ASP A 660 -55.17 33.98 23.65
CA ASP A 660 -55.83 33.30 24.77
C ASP A 660 -55.02 32.20 25.50
N ALA A 661 -53.77 31.95 25.09
CA ALA A 661 -52.81 31.10 25.81
C ALA A 661 -51.91 31.91 26.77
N LEU A 662 -51.57 31.36 27.94
CA LEU A 662 -50.64 32.02 28.88
C LEU A 662 -49.21 32.01 28.29
N ALA A 663 -48.70 33.18 27.93
CA ALA A 663 -47.36 33.33 27.37
C ALA A 663 -46.29 33.52 28.46
N ALA A 664 -46.60 34.28 29.52
CA ALA A 664 -45.69 34.49 30.65
C ALA A 664 -46.42 35.01 31.88
N THR A 665 -45.83 34.83 33.07
CA THR A 665 -46.18 35.60 34.27
C THR A 665 -45.03 36.51 34.63
N VAL A 666 -45.25 37.83 34.54
CA VAL A 666 -44.22 38.85 34.70
C VAL A 666 -44.30 39.44 36.10
N ASP A 667 -43.22 39.34 36.89
CA ASP A 667 -43.08 40.07 38.16
C ASP A 667 -42.55 41.48 37.91
N THR A 668 -43.39 42.49 38.13
CA THR A 668 -43.01 43.89 37.92
C THR A 668 -42.35 44.53 39.14
N ARG A 669 -41.91 43.72 40.13
CA ARG A 669 -41.08 44.20 41.24
C ARG A 669 -39.71 44.68 40.76
N ALA A 670 -39.22 45.77 41.34
CA ALA A 670 -37.84 46.24 41.24
C ALA A 670 -37.40 46.94 42.53
N ALA A 671 -36.10 46.98 42.80
CA ALA A 671 -35.53 47.60 44.00
C ALA A 671 -35.68 49.13 44.01
N THR A 672 -35.72 49.77 42.85
CA THR A 672 -35.96 51.21 42.66
C THR A 672 -37.15 51.42 41.72
N VAL A 673 -37.72 52.62 41.72
CA VAL A 673 -38.78 52.98 40.77
C VAL A 673 -38.18 53.10 39.37
N GLN A 674 -38.70 52.34 38.43
CA GLN A 674 -38.30 52.36 37.03
C GLN A 674 -39.54 52.58 36.17
N ALA A 675 -39.59 53.70 35.44
CA ALA A 675 -40.69 54.00 34.54
C ALA A 675 -40.47 53.38 33.15
N ARG A 676 -41.56 53.21 32.38
CA ARG A 676 -41.54 52.89 30.95
C ARG A 676 -40.68 51.67 30.57
N ARG A 677 -40.66 50.63 31.40
CA ARG A 677 -39.85 49.44 31.13
C ARG A 677 -40.58 48.50 30.20
N VAL A 678 -39.89 47.99 29.18
CA VAL A 678 -40.35 46.81 28.45
C VAL A 678 -40.27 45.63 29.42
N VAL A 679 -41.41 45.10 29.84
CA VAL A 679 -41.46 44.00 30.83
C VAL A 679 -41.75 42.65 30.19
N PHE A 680 -42.25 42.66 28.96
CA PHE A 680 -42.49 41.48 28.13
C PHE A 680 -42.37 41.87 26.67
N GLN A 681 -41.91 40.94 25.84
CA GLN A 681 -41.90 41.10 24.39
C GLN A 681 -42.15 39.74 23.72
N ARG A 682 -42.75 39.77 22.54
CA ARG A 682 -42.89 38.62 21.64
C ARG A 682 -42.78 39.09 20.20
N THR A 683 -42.13 38.31 19.36
CA THR A 683 -42.09 38.48 17.90
C THR A 683 -42.60 37.22 17.18
N TRP A 684 -43.04 37.40 15.94
CA TRP A 684 -43.52 36.37 15.02
C TRP A 684 -42.82 36.53 13.67
N THR A 685 -42.80 35.46 12.87
CA THR A 685 -42.13 35.45 11.56
C THR A 685 -42.89 36.22 10.49
N ARG A 686 -44.21 36.37 10.64
CA ARG A 686 -45.09 37.12 9.73
C ARG A 686 -45.97 38.06 10.52
N SER A 687 -46.37 39.16 9.88
CA SER A 687 -47.36 40.07 10.45
C SER A 687 -48.72 39.39 10.46
N GLY A 688 -49.43 39.43 11.59
CA GLY A 688 -50.72 38.79 11.78
C GLY A 688 -51.57 39.56 12.77
N THR A 689 -52.85 39.22 12.85
CA THR A 689 -53.75 39.76 13.88
C THR A 689 -53.65 38.89 15.12
N HIS A 690 -53.25 39.50 16.23
CA HIS A 690 -53.05 38.85 17.52
C HIS A 690 -53.84 39.57 18.61
N THR A 691 -54.15 38.86 19.69
CA THR A 691 -54.71 39.45 20.89
C THR A 691 -53.78 39.26 22.08
N ILE A 692 -53.46 40.34 22.78
CA ILE A 692 -52.81 40.29 24.09
C ILE A 692 -53.82 40.56 25.19
N ARG A 693 -53.82 39.73 26.23
CA ARG A 693 -54.65 39.86 27.43
C ARG A 693 -53.77 39.82 28.67
N LEU A 694 -53.72 40.93 29.40
CA LEU A 694 -52.99 41.07 30.66
C LEU A 694 -53.93 40.83 31.84
N ARG A 695 -53.65 39.88 32.73
CA ARG A 695 -54.48 39.54 33.90
C ARG A 695 -53.72 39.77 35.19
N VAL A 696 -54.25 40.61 36.08
CA VAL A 696 -53.64 40.90 37.40
C VAL A 696 -53.68 39.66 38.28
N ALA A 697 -52.51 39.24 38.79
CA ALA A 697 -52.40 38.00 39.58
C ALA A 697 -52.81 38.16 41.06
N GLY A 698 -52.86 39.39 41.60
CA GLY A 698 -53.19 39.63 43.01
C GLY A 698 -52.08 39.24 43.98
N THR A 699 -50.83 39.60 43.67
CA THR A 699 -49.65 39.21 44.48
C THR A 699 -49.76 39.69 45.93
N SER A 700 -49.66 38.76 46.89
CA SER A 700 -49.73 39.04 48.32
C SER A 700 -48.76 40.16 48.73
N ARG A 701 -49.23 41.11 49.55
CA ARG A 701 -48.53 42.31 50.06
C ARG A 701 -48.06 43.35 49.01
N ARG A 702 -48.18 43.06 47.72
CA ARG A 702 -47.83 43.97 46.61
C ARG A 702 -48.73 43.75 45.39
N PRO A 703 -50.04 43.98 45.52
CA PRO A 703 -51.01 43.54 44.52
C PRO A 703 -51.03 44.42 43.26
N VAL A 704 -50.30 45.55 43.26
CA VAL A 704 -50.53 46.63 42.30
C VAL A 704 -49.83 46.35 40.96
N VAL A 705 -50.58 46.28 39.87
CA VAL A 705 -50.09 46.21 38.49
C VAL A 705 -50.49 47.49 37.76
N SER A 706 -49.56 48.06 37.00
CA SER A 706 -49.83 49.24 36.18
C SER A 706 -49.43 48.98 34.74
N LEU A 707 -50.25 49.44 33.81
CA LEU A 707 -49.97 49.45 32.38
C LEU A 707 -49.61 50.88 31.95
N ASP A 708 -48.56 50.98 31.13
CA ASP A 708 -48.12 52.23 30.51
C ASP A 708 -48.53 52.24 29.03
N GLY A 709 -48.29 51.12 28.34
CA GLY A 709 -48.76 50.92 26.98
C GLY A 709 -48.12 49.71 26.33
N PHE A 710 -48.22 49.68 25.00
CA PHE A 710 -47.66 48.65 24.14
C PHE A 710 -46.83 49.29 23.02
N VAL A 711 -45.79 48.60 22.58
CA VAL A 711 -45.08 48.90 21.34
C VAL A 711 -45.27 47.73 20.39
N ILE A 712 -45.84 47.99 19.22
CA ILE A 712 -46.15 46.99 18.21
C ILE A 712 -45.14 47.16 17.08
N LEU A 713 -44.50 46.07 16.69
CA LEU A 713 -43.72 45.97 15.47
C LEU A 713 -44.67 45.58 14.33
N ARG A 714 -44.79 46.43 13.31
CA ARG A 714 -45.72 46.22 12.19
C ARG A 714 -45.22 45.14 11.24
#